data_AF-A0A8C7ASE2-F1
#
_entry.id   AF-A0A8C7ASE2-F1
#
_cell.length_a   1.000
_cell.length_b   1.000
_cell.length_c   1.000
_cell.angle_alpha   90.00
_cell.angle_beta   90.00
_cell.angle_gamma   90.00
#
_symmetry.space_group_name_H-M   'P 1'
#
loop_
_entity.id
_entity.type
_entity.pdbx_description
1 polymer ?
#
loop_
_entity_poly.entity_id
_entity_poly.type
_entity_poly.pdbx_seq_one_letter_code
_entity_poly.pdbx_strand_id
1 'polypeptide(L)'
;MSMYSDFLQSFLKHSSSTVFDLVEEYENICSCQVNILSKIVSRATPGLQKFSKTASMLWLLQQEMVTWRLLASLYRDRVQSALEEENTFAVTALNASEKVVVEALFQRDSLVRQSQLVVDWLESIAKDEIGDFSDNIEFYAKSVYWENTLHTLKQRQLPSYIGSVRPLVTELDPDAPIRQKMPLDDLDREDEVRLLKYLFTLIRAGMTEEAQRLCKRCGQAWRAATLEGWKLYHDPNVNGGTELEPVEGNPYRIIWKISCWRMAEDELFNRYERAIYAALSGNLKQLLPVCDTWEDTVWAYFRVMVDSLVEQEIRTSVVNLDETEELPREYLEANWTLDKVFEELQATDKKRVLEENQEHYHIVQKFLILGDIDGLMNEFNKWLSKSRNNLPGHLLRFMTHLILFFHTLGLQIKEEVSIEILKTYIQEDRLKIDVIDWLVFDPAQRAEALKQGNAIMRKFLASKKHEAAKEVFVKIPQDSIAEIYNQWEEQGMESPLPAEDDNAIREHLCIRAYLEANETFNEWFKHMNSAPQKPTLIPQATFTERVAHEHKEKKYEMDYVIWKGHLDALTADVKEKMYNVLLFVDGGWMVDVREDAEEDHERTHQMVSLRKLCLPMLCFLLHTILHSTGQYQECLQLADMVSSERHKLYLVFSKEELRKLLQKLRESSLMLLDQGLDPLGYEIQS
;
A
#
# COMPACT_ATOMS: atom_id res chain seq x y z
N MET A 1 -8.58 -1.94 -12.07
CA MET A 1 -8.43 -3.12 -11.19
C MET A 1 -9.11 -2.79 -9.88
N SER A 2 -9.92 -3.70 -9.34
CA SER A 2 -10.69 -3.43 -8.14
C SER A 2 -9.85 -3.82 -6.92
N MET A 3 -9.40 -2.85 -6.12
CA MET A 3 -8.60 -3.16 -4.91
C MET A 3 -9.27 -4.19 -3.99
N TYR A 4 -10.60 -4.30 -4.02
CA TYR A 4 -11.33 -5.32 -3.26
C TYR A 4 -10.98 -6.75 -3.71
N SER A 5 -10.82 -6.99 -5.01
CA SER A 5 -10.39 -8.31 -5.50
C SER A 5 -8.94 -8.59 -5.14
N ASP A 6 -8.10 -7.57 -5.21
CA ASP A 6 -6.66 -7.72 -4.97
C ASP A 6 -6.40 -8.07 -3.50
N PHE A 7 -7.06 -7.38 -2.56
CA PHE A 7 -7.01 -7.71 -1.13
C PHE A 7 -7.52 -9.14 -0.83
N LEU A 8 -8.63 -9.54 -1.45
CA LEU A 8 -9.17 -10.89 -1.28
C LEU A 8 -8.23 -11.95 -1.87
N GLN A 9 -7.67 -11.72 -3.05
CA GLN A 9 -6.72 -12.66 -3.67
C GLN A 9 -5.45 -12.81 -2.82
N SER A 10 -4.92 -11.70 -2.31
CA SER A 10 -3.81 -11.70 -1.36
C SER A 10 -4.14 -12.50 -0.10
N PHE A 11 -5.32 -12.29 0.48
CA PHE A 11 -5.79 -13.04 1.65
C PHE A 11 -5.87 -14.55 1.37
N LEU A 12 -6.42 -14.94 0.23
CA LEU A 12 -6.59 -16.35 -0.14
C LEU A 12 -5.26 -17.04 -0.51
N LYS A 13 -4.28 -16.27 -1.01
CA LYS A 13 -2.95 -16.76 -1.38
C LYS A 13 -2.09 -17.07 -0.16
N HIS A 14 -2.22 -16.29 0.90
CA HIS A 14 -1.38 -16.41 2.09
C HIS A 14 -2.01 -17.35 3.12
N SER A 15 -1.18 -18.17 3.75
CA SER A 15 -1.57 -19.00 4.88
C SER A 15 -1.34 -18.26 6.20
N SER A 16 -1.82 -18.81 7.31
CA SER A 16 -1.64 -18.17 8.63
C SER A 16 -0.17 -17.97 9.03
N SER A 17 0.76 -18.79 8.51
CA SER A 17 2.20 -18.66 8.79
C SER A 17 2.89 -17.50 8.04
N THR A 18 2.22 -16.89 7.06
CA THR A 18 2.77 -15.81 6.22
C THR A 18 1.97 -14.52 6.37
N VAL A 19 1.45 -14.27 7.58
CA VAL A 19 0.52 -13.16 7.86
C VAL A 19 1.15 -11.77 7.70
N PHE A 20 2.46 -11.63 7.93
CA PHE A 20 3.14 -10.35 7.73
C PHE A 20 3.43 -10.08 6.25
N ASP A 21 3.73 -11.12 5.46
CA ASP A 21 3.86 -11.00 4.00
C ASP A 21 2.53 -10.55 3.37
N LEU A 22 1.40 -11.00 3.93
CA LEU A 22 0.07 -10.54 3.54
C LEU A 22 -0.12 -9.04 3.78
N VAL A 23 0.29 -8.53 4.96
CA VAL A 23 0.18 -7.10 5.28
C VAL A 23 1.09 -6.26 4.37
N GLU A 24 2.29 -6.75 4.07
CA GLU A 24 3.17 -6.11 3.10
C GLU A 24 2.56 -6.10 1.69
N GLU A 25 1.86 -7.17 1.27
CA GLU A 25 1.12 -7.18 0.01
C GLU A 25 -0.04 -6.17 0.01
N TYR A 26 -0.75 -6.00 1.15
CA TYR A 26 -1.76 -4.94 1.30
C TYR A 26 -1.19 -3.53 1.20
N GLU A 27 -0.06 -3.27 1.86
CA GLU A 27 0.65 -1.99 1.72
C GLU A 27 1.00 -1.74 0.24
N ASN A 28 1.55 -2.75 -0.44
CA ASN A 28 1.93 -2.66 -1.86
C ASN A 28 0.72 -2.41 -2.78
N ILE A 29 -0.43 -3.04 -2.53
CA ILE A 29 -1.67 -2.79 -3.28
C ILE A 29 -2.11 -1.32 -3.10
N CYS A 30 -2.12 -0.82 -1.87
CA CYS A 30 -2.44 0.57 -1.59
C CYS A 30 -1.44 1.52 -2.26
N SER A 31 -0.14 1.25 -2.16
CA SER A 31 0.94 2.02 -2.79
C SER A 31 0.80 2.11 -4.31
N CYS A 32 0.50 0.99 -4.98
CA CYS A 32 0.22 0.98 -6.41
C CYS A 32 -0.93 1.94 -6.77
N GLN A 33 -2.00 1.91 -6.00
CA GLN A 33 -3.17 2.76 -6.25
C GLN A 33 -2.92 4.23 -5.93
N VAL A 34 -2.20 4.52 -4.84
CA VAL A 34 -1.75 5.88 -4.46
C VAL A 34 -0.89 6.47 -5.56
N ASN A 35 0.05 5.71 -6.11
CA ASN A 35 0.90 6.16 -7.22
C ASN A 35 0.11 6.51 -8.49
N ILE A 36 -0.93 5.73 -8.80
CA ILE A 36 -1.83 6.02 -9.92
C ILE A 36 -2.62 7.31 -9.67
N LEU A 37 -3.23 7.44 -8.49
CA LEU A 37 -4.05 8.60 -8.15
C LEU A 37 -3.21 9.88 -8.04
N SER A 38 -2.02 9.82 -7.45
CA SER A 38 -1.08 10.94 -7.35
C SER A 38 -0.70 11.49 -8.73
N LYS A 39 -0.39 10.60 -9.70
CA LYS A 39 -0.13 10.99 -11.09
C LYS A 39 -1.33 11.65 -11.78
N ILE A 40 -2.55 11.28 -11.41
CA ILE A 40 -3.78 11.89 -11.95
C ILE A 40 -3.98 13.27 -11.33
N VAL A 41 -3.80 13.41 -10.02
CA VAL A 41 -3.96 14.67 -9.29
C VAL A 41 -2.89 15.69 -9.71
N SER A 42 -1.63 15.28 -9.88
CA SER A 42 -0.55 16.20 -10.29
C SER A 42 -0.68 16.73 -11.72
N ARG A 43 -1.38 16.00 -12.60
CA ARG A 43 -1.67 16.42 -13.99
C ARG A 43 -2.93 17.27 -14.10
N ALA A 44 -3.71 17.42 -13.03
CA ALA A 44 -4.96 18.16 -13.05
C ALA A 44 -4.74 19.67 -12.89
N THR A 45 -5.46 20.48 -13.67
CA THR A 45 -5.47 21.94 -13.51
C THR A 45 -6.10 22.31 -12.15
N PRO A 46 -5.45 23.14 -11.31
CA PRO A 46 -6.02 23.58 -10.03
C PRO A 46 -7.39 24.26 -10.23
N GLY A 47 -8.41 23.83 -9.48
CA GLY A 47 -9.73 24.49 -9.44
C GLY A 47 -10.92 23.71 -10.05
N LEU A 48 -10.69 22.57 -10.70
CA LEU A 48 -11.78 21.71 -11.18
C LEU A 48 -12.36 20.84 -10.04
N GLN A 49 -13.62 21.06 -9.67
CA GLN A 49 -14.32 20.30 -8.60
C GLN A 49 -14.24 18.77 -8.77
N LYS A 50 -14.12 18.25 -10.01
CA LYS A 50 -13.99 16.81 -10.29
C LYS A 50 -12.77 16.16 -9.61
N PHE A 51 -11.70 16.91 -9.31
CA PHE A 51 -10.49 16.36 -8.68
C PHE A 51 -10.50 16.42 -7.15
N SER A 52 -11.47 17.11 -6.53
CA SER A 52 -11.60 17.16 -5.06
C SER A 52 -11.82 15.77 -4.46
N LYS A 53 -12.75 14.99 -5.02
CA LYS A 53 -13.01 13.60 -4.60
C LYS A 53 -11.80 12.69 -4.80
N THR A 54 -11.08 12.87 -5.90
CA THR A 54 -9.87 12.09 -6.21
C THR A 54 -8.74 12.40 -5.22
N ALA A 55 -8.57 13.67 -4.85
CA ALA A 55 -7.59 14.10 -3.85
C ALA A 55 -7.96 13.58 -2.45
N SER A 56 -9.24 13.61 -2.06
CA SER A 56 -9.70 13.01 -0.81
C SER A 56 -9.47 11.49 -0.78
N MET A 57 -9.74 10.80 -1.89
CA MET A 57 -9.46 9.36 -2.00
C MET A 57 -7.97 9.05 -1.94
N LEU A 58 -7.14 9.87 -2.60
CA LEU A 58 -5.68 9.74 -2.54
C LEU A 58 -5.20 9.81 -1.09
N TRP A 59 -5.65 10.81 -0.33
CA TRP A 59 -5.30 10.95 1.07
C TRP A 59 -5.76 9.74 1.91
N LEU A 60 -7.00 9.27 1.74
CA LEU A 60 -7.50 8.09 2.47
C LEU A 60 -6.68 6.82 2.19
N LEU A 61 -6.27 6.61 0.94
CA LEU A 61 -5.45 5.44 0.58
C LEU A 61 -4.00 5.57 1.02
N GLN A 62 -3.46 6.80 1.08
CA GLN A 62 -2.17 7.05 1.72
C GLN A 62 -2.23 6.70 3.20
N GLN A 63 -3.28 7.14 3.90
CA GLN A 63 -3.49 6.81 5.31
C GLN A 63 -3.66 5.30 5.54
N GLU A 64 -4.38 4.60 4.66
CA GLU A 64 -4.49 3.15 4.72
C GLU A 64 -3.13 2.46 4.53
N MET A 65 -2.37 2.86 3.51
CA MET A 65 -1.03 2.33 3.22
C MET A 65 -0.10 2.45 4.42
N VAL A 66 0.01 3.64 5.00
CA VAL A 66 0.91 3.88 6.15
C VAL A 66 0.41 3.18 7.41
N THR A 67 -0.90 2.94 7.55
CA THR A 67 -1.44 2.15 8.66
C THR A 67 -1.07 0.68 8.55
N TRP A 68 -1.06 0.10 7.35
CA TRP A 68 -0.56 -1.27 7.14
C TRP A 68 0.92 -1.39 7.47
N ARG A 69 1.74 -0.40 7.08
CA ARG A 69 3.16 -0.32 7.43
C ARG A 69 3.38 -0.29 8.94
N LEU A 70 2.64 0.57 9.65
CA LEU A 70 2.68 0.64 11.12
C LEU A 70 2.29 -0.69 11.77
N LEU A 71 1.21 -1.31 11.28
CA LEU A 71 0.72 -2.58 11.78
C LEU A 71 1.78 -3.67 11.64
N ALA A 72 2.40 -3.78 10.47
CA ALA A 72 3.47 -4.74 10.21
C ALA A 72 4.64 -4.55 11.18
N SER A 73 5.16 -3.32 11.32
CA SER A 73 6.30 -3.03 12.19
C SER A 73 6.01 -3.35 13.66
N LEU A 74 4.90 -2.85 14.22
CA LEU A 74 4.59 -3.02 15.64
C LEU A 74 4.23 -4.47 16.00
N TYR A 75 3.41 -5.14 15.19
CA TYR A 75 2.99 -6.50 15.51
C TYR A 75 4.08 -7.53 15.24
N ARG A 76 4.99 -7.28 14.28
CA ARG A 76 6.17 -8.13 14.10
C ARG A 76 7.05 -8.09 15.35
N ASP A 77 7.29 -6.90 15.90
CA ASP A 77 8.02 -6.73 17.17
C ASP A 77 7.31 -7.39 18.36
N ARG A 78 6.00 -7.17 18.52
CA ARG A 78 5.21 -7.75 19.62
C ARG A 78 5.21 -9.28 19.58
N VAL A 79 5.02 -9.87 18.40
CA VAL A 79 5.03 -11.33 18.22
C VAL A 79 6.42 -11.89 18.46
N GLN A 80 7.48 -11.26 17.93
CA GLN A 80 8.86 -11.70 18.16
C GLN A 80 9.23 -11.63 19.64
N SER A 81 8.90 -10.52 20.31
CA SER A 81 9.17 -10.32 21.73
C SER A 81 8.50 -11.38 22.59
N ALA A 82 7.24 -11.72 22.30
CA ALA A 82 6.50 -12.77 23.01
C ALA A 82 7.12 -14.18 22.84
N LEU A 83 7.89 -14.42 21.79
CA LEU A 83 8.63 -15.68 21.58
C LEU A 83 9.99 -15.69 22.28
N GLU A 84 10.60 -14.52 22.52
CA GLU A 84 11.96 -14.37 23.05
C GLU A 84 12.04 -14.19 24.57
N GLU A 85 10.89 -14.03 25.27
CA GLU A 85 10.79 -13.81 26.73
C GLU A 85 11.47 -14.88 27.61
N GLU A 86 11.96 -16.01 27.06
CA GLU A 86 12.59 -17.09 27.82
C GLU A 86 14.12 -16.96 28.03
N ASN A 87 14.85 -15.98 27.46
CA ASN A 87 16.33 -16.14 27.36
C ASN A 87 17.29 -14.96 27.62
N THR A 88 16.90 -13.84 28.22
CA THR A 88 17.82 -12.67 28.32
C THR A 88 17.96 -12.07 29.72
N PHE A 89 18.96 -12.54 30.47
CA PHE A 89 19.64 -11.75 31.52
C PHE A 89 21.06 -11.43 31.05
N ALA A 90 21.20 -10.44 30.16
CA ALA A 90 22.50 -9.86 29.86
C ALA A 90 22.84 -8.79 30.91
N VAL A 91 23.85 -9.05 31.75
CA VAL A 91 24.36 -8.05 32.70
C VAL A 91 25.30 -7.13 31.93
N THR A 92 24.91 -5.87 31.75
CA THR A 92 25.76 -4.83 31.15
C THR A 92 26.98 -4.61 32.05
N ALA A 93 28.19 -4.67 31.49
CA ALA A 93 29.42 -4.48 32.24
C ALA A 93 29.55 -3.03 32.74
N LEU A 94 30.16 -2.83 33.92
CA LEU A 94 30.36 -1.52 34.58
C LEU A 94 31.14 -0.48 33.74
N ASN A 95 31.81 -0.89 32.66
CA ASN A 95 32.59 -0.04 31.74
C ASN A 95 32.02 -0.03 30.31
N ALA A 96 30.74 -0.39 30.13
CA ALA A 96 30.11 -0.36 28.81
C ALA A 96 30.02 1.07 28.27
N SER A 97 30.24 1.25 26.96
CA SER A 97 30.04 2.54 26.30
C SER A 97 28.55 2.89 26.21
N GLU A 98 28.23 4.18 26.03
CA GLU A 98 26.82 4.62 25.88
C GLU A 98 26.07 3.81 24.83
N LYS A 99 26.70 3.55 23.67
CA LYS A 99 26.12 2.72 22.60
C LYS A 99 25.67 1.33 23.08
N VAL A 100 26.51 0.62 23.83
CA VAL A 100 26.21 -0.72 24.34
C VAL A 100 25.08 -0.69 25.38
N VAL A 101 25.06 0.34 26.24
CA VAL A 101 23.98 0.54 27.22
C VAL A 101 22.65 0.75 26.51
N VAL A 102 22.63 1.59 25.47
CA VAL A 102 21.41 1.85 24.69
C VAL A 102 20.98 0.62 23.90
N GLU A 103 21.88 -0.09 23.24
CA GLU A 103 21.55 -1.36 22.55
C GLU A 103 20.91 -2.37 23.52
N ALA A 104 21.44 -2.50 24.73
CA ALA A 104 20.86 -3.35 25.77
C ALA A 104 19.47 -2.86 26.23
N LEU A 105 19.27 -1.54 26.35
CA LEU A 105 17.96 -0.94 26.66
C LEU A 105 16.93 -1.31 25.59
N PHE A 106 17.26 -1.15 24.32
CA PHE A 106 16.35 -1.44 23.20
C PHE A 106 16.00 -2.93 23.12
N GLN A 107 16.88 -3.83 23.53
CA GLN A 107 16.56 -5.26 23.63
C GLN A 107 15.64 -5.56 24.82
N ARG A 108 15.93 -4.98 25.99
CA ARG A 108 15.20 -5.25 27.24
C ARG A 108 13.84 -4.57 27.32
N ASP A 109 13.73 -3.33 26.88
CA ASP A 109 12.57 -2.47 27.09
C ASP A 109 11.72 -2.38 25.82
N SER A 110 10.56 -3.05 25.85
CA SER A 110 9.61 -3.06 24.75
C SER A 110 8.95 -1.70 24.51
N LEU A 111 8.79 -0.87 25.55
CA LEU A 111 8.18 0.46 25.42
C LEU A 111 9.09 1.37 24.60
N VAL A 112 10.39 1.41 24.93
CA VAL A 112 11.39 2.20 24.20
C VAL A 112 11.49 1.73 22.74
N ARG A 113 11.60 0.42 22.54
CA ARG A 113 11.71 -0.18 21.20
C ARG A 113 10.47 0.10 20.34
N GLN A 114 9.26 -0.14 20.85
CA GLN A 114 8.03 0.14 20.11
C GLN A 114 7.84 1.65 19.86
N SER A 115 8.24 2.50 20.80
CA SER A 115 8.21 3.96 20.61
C SER A 115 9.14 4.41 19.48
N GLN A 116 10.32 3.80 19.36
CA GLN A 116 11.22 4.07 18.24
C GLN A 116 10.64 3.56 16.91
N LEU A 117 9.97 2.40 16.89
CA LEU A 117 9.28 1.94 15.67
C LEU A 117 8.20 2.92 15.20
N VAL A 118 7.53 3.60 16.13
CA VAL A 118 6.59 4.69 15.80
C VAL A 118 7.32 5.89 15.21
N VAL A 119 8.49 6.27 15.76
CA VAL A 119 9.35 7.32 15.19
C VAL A 119 9.77 6.96 13.77
N ASP A 120 10.31 5.76 13.57
CA ASP A 120 10.78 5.26 12.26
C ASP A 120 9.64 5.23 11.23
N TRP A 121 8.45 4.81 11.66
CA TRP A 121 7.25 4.83 10.83
C TRP A 121 6.90 6.27 10.40
N LEU A 122 6.86 7.22 11.33
CA LEU A 122 6.56 8.63 11.03
C LEU A 122 7.63 9.29 10.17
N GLU A 123 8.90 8.91 10.34
CA GLU A 123 10.01 9.37 9.51
C GLU A 123 9.90 8.79 8.08
N SER A 124 9.45 7.53 7.94
CA SER A 124 9.19 6.92 6.63
C SER A 124 8.08 7.66 5.85
N ILE A 125 7.04 8.13 6.54
CA ILE A 125 5.96 8.91 5.92
C ILE A 125 6.52 10.23 5.37
N ALA A 126 7.28 10.95 6.20
CA ALA A 126 7.91 12.21 5.79
C ALA A 126 8.90 12.00 4.63
N LYS A 127 9.61 10.86 4.61
CA LYS A 127 10.49 10.49 3.49
C LYS A 127 9.72 10.25 2.19
N ASP A 128 8.58 9.57 2.25
CA ASP A 128 7.71 9.34 1.10
C ASP A 128 7.21 10.68 0.50
N GLU A 129 6.95 11.70 1.34
CA GLU A 129 6.54 13.03 0.91
C GLU A 129 7.65 13.85 0.23
N ILE A 130 8.91 13.66 0.65
CA ILE A 130 10.07 14.34 0.05
C ILE A 130 10.30 13.88 -1.40
N GLY A 131 10.10 12.59 -1.68
CA GLY A 131 10.34 12.02 -3.01
C GLY A 131 11.82 12.00 -3.43
N ASP A 132 12.10 12.21 -4.71
CA ASP A 132 13.47 12.19 -5.25
C ASP A 132 14.28 13.41 -4.81
N PHE A 133 15.20 13.16 -3.87
CA PHE A 133 16.05 14.16 -3.22
C PHE A 133 16.93 14.98 -4.19
N SER A 134 17.31 14.43 -5.36
CA SER A 134 18.28 15.04 -6.29
C SER A 134 17.85 16.40 -6.84
N ASP A 135 16.56 16.56 -7.13
CA ASP A 135 16.06 17.68 -7.93
C ASP A 135 16.00 19.00 -7.14
N ASN A 136 16.00 18.91 -5.80
CA ASN A 136 15.90 20.07 -4.91
C ASN A 136 17.26 20.64 -4.48
N ILE A 137 18.37 19.90 -4.63
CA ILE A 137 19.67 20.30 -4.07
C ILE A 137 20.32 21.42 -4.88
N GLU A 138 20.09 21.47 -6.19
CA GLU A 138 20.65 22.51 -7.06
C GLU A 138 20.18 23.91 -6.68
N PHE A 139 18.98 24.04 -6.11
CA PHE A 139 18.44 25.32 -5.64
C PHE A 139 19.21 25.91 -4.45
N TYR A 140 19.92 25.10 -3.66
CA TYR A 140 20.62 25.53 -2.45
C TYR A 140 22.15 25.58 -2.59
N ALA A 141 22.69 25.04 -3.69
CA ALA A 141 24.13 24.94 -3.91
C ALA A 141 24.71 26.29 -4.36
N LYS A 142 24.95 27.19 -3.40
CA LYS A 142 25.72 28.43 -3.63
C LYS A 142 27.22 28.16 -3.57
N SER A 143 28.01 28.97 -4.29
CA SER A 143 29.48 28.84 -4.31
C SER A 143 30.13 29.25 -2.98
N VAL A 144 29.52 30.15 -2.21
CA VAL A 144 30.07 30.66 -0.93
C VAL A 144 28.94 30.95 0.07
N TYR A 145 29.18 30.66 1.36
CA TYR A 145 28.29 31.01 2.47
C TYR A 145 28.18 32.54 2.63
N TRP A 146 26.95 33.04 2.81
CA TRP A 146 26.61 34.48 2.92
C TRP A 146 27.27 35.37 1.86
N GLU A 147 27.17 34.97 0.59
CA GLU A 147 27.81 35.63 -0.55
C GLU A 147 27.44 37.13 -0.65
N ASN A 148 26.17 37.49 -0.43
CA ASN A 148 25.71 38.88 -0.56
C ASN A 148 26.23 39.76 0.59
N THR A 149 26.25 39.22 1.80
CA THR A 149 26.79 39.87 3.01
C THR A 149 28.29 40.07 2.84
N LEU A 150 29.03 39.05 2.40
CA LEU A 150 30.45 39.13 2.09
C LEU A 150 30.73 40.19 1.00
N HIS A 151 29.95 40.19 -0.07
CA HIS A 151 30.08 41.17 -1.16
C HIS A 151 29.87 42.60 -0.64
N THR A 152 28.83 42.82 0.16
CA THR A 152 28.55 44.13 0.76
C THR A 152 29.65 44.59 1.71
N LEU A 153 30.21 43.68 2.52
CA LEU A 153 31.34 43.99 3.41
C LEU A 153 32.61 44.35 2.65
N LYS A 154 32.91 43.63 1.58
CA LYS A 154 34.04 43.95 0.67
C LYS A 154 33.85 45.30 -0.01
N GLN A 155 32.63 45.63 -0.44
CA GLN A 155 32.36 46.94 -1.04
C GLN A 155 32.57 48.09 -0.06
N ARG A 156 32.20 47.91 1.22
CA ARG A 156 32.40 48.93 2.27
C ARG A 156 33.86 49.21 2.59
N GLN A 157 34.77 48.28 2.27
CA GLN A 157 36.21 48.48 2.45
C GLN A 157 36.84 49.33 1.33
N LEU A 158 36.12 49.58 0.23
CA LEU A 158 36.61 50.41 -0.88
C LEU A 158 36.45 51.91 -0.56
N PRO A 159 37.48 52.76 -0.78
CA PRO A 159 37.43 54.19 -0.50
C PRO A 159 36.33 54.96 -1.25
N SER A 160 35.83 54.40 -2.35
CA SER A 160 34.87 55.02 -3.26
C SER A 160 33.40 54.71 -2.92
N TYR A 161 33.12 54.02 -1.81
CA TYR A 161 31.77 53.60 -1.46
C TYR A 161 30.91 54.79 -0.99
N ILE A 162 29.94 55.18 -1.81
CA ILE A 162 28.92 56.19 -1.49
C ILE A 162 27.57 55.48 -1.46
N GLY A 163 27.28 54.80 -0.35
CA GLY A 163 26.07 53.98 -0.19
C GLY A 163 25.51 54.04 1.23
N SER A 164 24.22 53.71 1.35
CA SER A 164 23.50 53.70 2.63
C SER A 164 24.10 52.71 3.63
N VAL A 165 24.36 53.19 4.85
CA VAL A 165 24.99 52.45 5.96
C VAL A 165 23.94 51.57 6.67
N ARG A 166 23.37 50.59 5.97
CA ARG A 166 22.51 49.62 6.66
C ARG A 166 23.37 48.86 7.69
N PRO A 167 22.98 48.82 8.98
CA PRO A 167 23.70 48.00 9.96
C PRO A 167 23.64 46.52 9.52
N LEU A 168 24.80 45.93 9.26
CA LEU A 168 25.00 44.52 8.94
C LEU A 168 26.09 43.95 9.85
N VAL A 169 26.16 42.63 9.98
CA VAL A 169 27.28 41.95 10.66
C VAL A 169 28.62 42.37 10.08
N THR A 170 29.65 42.47 10.91
CA THR A 170 31.02 42.83 10.49
C THR A 170 31.92 41.62 10.25
N GLU A 171 31.51 40.45 10.73
CA GLU A 171 32.26 39.19 10.69
C GLU A 171 31.37 38.11 10.05
N LEU A 172 31.99 37.04 9.53
CA LEU A 172 31.32 35.99 8.74
C LEU A 172 31.32 34.63 9.44
N ASP A 173 31.72 34.58 10.71
CA ASP A 173 31.53 33.39 11.53
C ASP A 173 30.02 33.16 11.83
N PRO A 174 29.60 31.91 12.03
CA PRO A 174 28.18 31.55 12.14
C PRO A 174 27.43 32.24 13.28
N ASP A 175 28.11 32.58 14.39
CA ASP A 175 27.50 33.22 15.54
C ASP A 175 27.55 34.76 15.47
N ALA A 176 28.16 35.37 14.45
CA ALA A 176 28.23 36.82 14.29
C ALA A 176 26.85 37.52 14.34
N PRO A 177 25.77 37.02 13.70
CA PRO A 177 24.45 37.65 13.80
C PRO A 177 23.90 37.70 15.22
N ILE A 178 24.12 36.63 16.00
CA ILE A 178 23.65 36.51 17.39
C ILE A 178 24.54 37.35 18.32
N ARG A 179 25.87 37.19 18.22
CA ARG A 179 26.87 37.88 19.04
C ARG A 179 26.81 39.39 18.87
N GLN A 180 26.70 39.85 17.62
CA GLN A 180 26.67 41.28 17.30
C GLN A 180 25.26 41.87 17.37
N LYS A 181 24.21 41.03 17.36
CA LYS A 181 22.80 41.42 17.25
C LYS A 181 22.53 42.27 16.00
N MET A 182 23.17 41.89 14.90
CA MET A 182 23.13 42.59 13.62
C MET A 182 22.63 41.65 12.54
N PRO A 183 21.83 42.13 11.57
CA PRO A 183 21.27 41.27 10.54
C PRO A 183 22.29 40.94 9.44
N LEU A 184 22.01 39.85 8.73
CA LEU A 184 22.61 39.54 7.44
C LEU A 184 21.97 40.40 6.33
N ASP A 185 22.53 40.31 5.13
CA ASP A 185 21.82 40.75 3.93
C ASP A 185 20.47 40.03 3.79
N ASP A 186 19.45 40.70 3.25
CA ASP A 186 18.10 40.13 3.19
C ASP A 186 18.05 38.86 2.32
N LEU A 187 18.81 38.81 1.22
CA LEU A 187 18.86 37.64 0.35
C LEU A 187 19.49 36.45 1.07
N ASP A 188 20.60 36.68 1.77
CA ASP A 188 21.25 35.63 2.55
C ASP A 188 20.36 35.15 3.70
N ARG A 189 19.63 36.06 4.35
CA ARG A 189 18.67 35.69 5.40
C ARG A 189 17.52 34.85 4.86
N GLU A 190 16.96 35.20 3.69
CA GLU A 190 15.91 34.40 3.06
C GLU A 190 16.40 33.00 2.68
N ASP A 191 17.59 32.91 2.11
CA ASP A 191 18.18 31.63 1.72
C ASP A 191 18.51 30.77 2.94
N GLU A 192 18.96 31.38 4.03
CA GLU A 192 19.16 30.70 5.31
C GLU A 192 17.85 30.11 5.85
N VAL A 193 16.75 30.88 5.81
CA VAL A 193 15.42 30.40 6.25
C VAL A 193 14.95 29.20 5.41
N ARG A 194 15.14 29.25 4.09
CA ARG A 194 14.75 28.16 3.18
C ARG A 194 15.61 26.91 3.44
N LEU A 195 16.93 27.09 3.56
CA LEU A 195 17.85 25.99 3.87
C LEU A 195 17.52 25.33 5.20
N LEU A 196 17.33 26.11 6.27
CA LEU A 196 16.98 25.59 7.59
C LEU A 196 15.64 24.86 7.60
N LYS A 197 14.63 25.39 6.91
CA LYS A 197 13.35 24.70 6.75
C LYS A 197 13.55 23.33 6.09
N TYR A 198 14.35 23.28 5.01
CA TYR A 198 14.60 22.04 4.29
C TYR A 198 15.46 21.05 5.11
N LEU A 199 16.46 21.54 5.85
CA LEU A 199 17.23 20.73 6.79
C LEU A 199 16.34 20.12 7.87
N PHE A 200 15.39 20.89 8.41
CA PHE A 200 14.41 20.36 9.35
C PHE A 200 13.56 19.26 8.72
N THR A 201 13.09 19.45 7.48
CA THR A 201 12.35 18.41 6.74
C THR A 201 13.17 17.12 6.58
N LEU A 202 14.48 17.21 6.29
CA LEU A 202 15.36 16.04 6.20
C LEU A 202 15.51 15.33 7.55
N ILE A 203 15.69 16.09 8.63
CA ILE A 203 15.78 15.52 9.99
C ILE A 203 14.45 14.86 10.39
N ARG A 204 13.32 15.49 10.07
CA ARG A 204 11.97 14.96 10.28
C ARG A 204 11.71 13.67 9.50
N ALA A 205 12.46 13.42 8.42
CA ALA A 205 12.41 12.19 7.63
C ALA A 205 13.50 11.17 7.98
N GLY A 206 14.23 11.37 9.08
CA GLY A 206 15.34 10.49 9.48
C GLY A 206 16.57 10.55 8.55
N MET A 207 16.58 11.47 7.58
CA MET A 207 17.63 11.61 6.56
C MET A 207 18.79 12.49 7.06
N THR A 208 19.34 12.19 8.24
CA THR A 208 20.38 13.01 8.90
C THR A 208 21.67 13.09 8.08
N GLU A 209 22.04 12.01 7.38
CA GLU A 209 23.21 12.03 6.49
C GLU A 209 23.03 12.98 5.32
N GLU A 210 21.84 13.01 4.71
CA GLU A 210 21.55 13.93 3.61
C GLU A 210 21.50 15.38 4.09
N ALA A 211 20.99 15.62 5.30
CA ALA A 211 21.07 16.93 5.94
C ALA A 211 22.53 17.39 6.11
N GLN A 212 23.43 16.50 6.54
CA GLN A 212 24.86 16.80 6.66
C GLN A 212 25.53 17.04 5.30
N ARG A 213 25.24 16.20 4.29
CA ARG A 213 25.73 16.37 2.91
C ARG A 213 25.29 17.71 2.35
N LEU A 214 24.03 18.09 2.56
CA LEU A 214 23.50 19.39 2.14
C LEU A 214 24.23 20.55 2.84
N CYS A 215 24.41 20.49 4.17
CA CYS A 215 25.16 21.50 4.91
C CYS A 215 26.57 21.69 4.34
N LYS A 216 27.30 20.59 4.06
CA LYS A 216 28.63 20.62 3.44
C LYS A 216 28.60 21.27 2.05
N ARG A 217 27.62 20.92 1.21
CA ARG A 217 27.45 21.51 -0.13
C ARG A 217 27.12 23.00 -0.10
N CYS A 218 26.40 23.48 0.91
CA CYS A 218 26.09 24.89 1.10
C CYS A 218 27.22 25.70 1.78
N GLY A 219 28.40 25.10 1.99
CA GLY A 219 29.53 25.76 2.64
C GLY A 219 29.39 25.89 4.17
N GLN A 220 28.45 25.16 4.78
CA GLN A 220 28.15 25.18 6.21
C GLN A 220 28.65 23.89 6.88
N ALA A 221 29.92 23.54 6.67
CA ALA A 221 30.52 22.33 7.23
C ALA A 221 30.51 22.32 8.77
N TRP A 222 30.54 23.50 9.39
CA TRP A 222 30.38 23.67 10.84
C TRP A 222 29.02 23.15 11.32
N ARG A 223 27.93 23.39 10.57
CA ARG A 223 26.60 22.89 10.90
C ARG A 223 26.51 21.38 10.68
N ALA A 224 27.16 20.88 9.63
CA ALA A 224 27.25 19.44 9.46
C ALA A 224 27.91 18.77 10.67
N ALA A 225 28.94 19.38 11.25
CA ALA A 225 29.59 18.91 12.46
C ALA A 225 28.68 19.00 13.71
N THR A 226 27.91 20.07 13.87
CA THR A 226 26.95 20.16 15.00
C THR A 226 25.87 19.08 14.92
N LEU A 227 25.43 18.69 13.71
CA LEU A 227 24.48 17.60 13.50
C LEU A 227 25.04 16.19 13.80
N GLU A 228 26.33 16.04 14.10
CA GLU A 228 26.93 14.76 14.50
C GLU A 228 27.02 14.57 16.01
N GLY A 229 26.83 15.63 16.80
CA GLY A 229 27.11 15.59 18.24
C GLY A 229 26.15 14.76 19.10
N TRP A 230 25.02 14.32 18.52
CA TRP A 230 24.05 13.43 19.19
C TRP A 230 24.46 11.96 19.19
N LYS A 231 25.43 11.56 18.34
CA LYS A 231 25.84 10.16 18.20
C LYS A 231 26.45 9.63 19.50
N LEU A 232 25.96 8.46 19.95
CA LEU A 232 26.41 7.79 21.16
C LEU A 232 27.89 7.42 21.08
N TYR A 233 28.62 7.66 22.16
CA TYR A 233 30.04 7.30 22.22
C TYR A 233 30.23 5.78 22.23
N HIS A 234 31.15 5.30 21.40
CA HIS A 234 31.59 3.92 21.37
C HIS A 234 33.05 3.82 20.95
N ASP A 235 33.86 3.18 21.79
CA ASP A 235 35.22 2.77 21.42
C ASP A 235 35.24 1.24 21.29
N PRO A 236 35.30 0.70 20.05
CA PRO A 236 35.34 -0.74 19.81
C PRO A 236 36.63 -1.39 20.32
N ASN A 237 37.67 -0.59 20.62
CA ASN A 237 39.00 -1.08 20.98
C ASN A 237 39.18 -1.35 22.48
N VAL A 238 38.20 -0.99 23.33
CA VAL A 238 38.29 -1.08 24.80
C VAL A 238 38.54 -2.51 25.30
N ASN A 239 37.99 -3.51 24.59
CA ASN A 239 38.14 -4.93 24.97
C ASN A 239 39.30 -5.63 24.23
N GLY A 240 40.10 -4.91 23.44
CA GLY A 240 41.25 -5.44 22.70
C GLY A 240 40.86 -6.33 21.51
N GLY A 241 40.86 -5.75 20.31
CA GLY A 241 40.74 -6.46 19.03
C GLY A 241 42.10 -6.70 18.36
N THR A 242 42.12 -7.59 17.36
CA THR A 242 43.31 -7.80 16.50
C THR A 242 43.53 -6.66 15.49
N GLU A 243 42.48 -5.92 15.14
CA GLU A 243 42.53 -4.76 14.25
C GLU A 243 41.94 -3.54 14.96
N LEU A 244 42.53 -2.36 14.72
CA LEU A 244 42.05 -1.10 15.29
C LEU A 244 40.90 -0.56 14.44
N GLU A 245 39.76 -0.33 15.08
CA GLU A 245 38.56 0.25 14.46
C GLU A 245 38.37 1.72 14.90
N PRO A 246 37.77 2.58 14.06
CA PRO A 246 37.56 3.98 14.41
C PRO A 246 36.59 4.13 15.58
N VAL A 247 36.93 5.03 16.51
CA VAL A 247 36.03 5.44 17.61
C VAL A 247 34.86 6.24 17.03
N GLU A 248 33.66 5.95 17.51
CA GLU A 248 32.42 6.57 17.05
C GLU A 248 31.80 7.47 18.14
N GLY A 249 31.07 8.49 17.69
CA GLY A 249 30.24 9.33 18.56
C GLY A 249 30.99 10.40 19.35
N ASN A 250 30.27 11.01 20.29
CA ASN A 250 30.76 12.14 21.08
C ASN A 250 30.87 11.76 22.56
N PRO A 251 32.08 11.68 23.15
CA PRO A 251 32.24 11.39 24.59
C PRO A 251 31.66 12.49 25.49
N TYR A 252 31.45 13.70 24.97
CA TYR A 252 30.86 14.84 25.69
C TYR A 252 29.46 15.17 25.15
N ARG A 253 28.66 14.14 24.82
CA ARG A 253 27.32 14.26 24.24
C ARG A 253 26.39 15.13 25.08
N ILE A 254 26.46 15.01 26.41
CA ILE A 254 25.64 15.79 27.34
C ILE A 254 25.95 17.29 27.29
N ILE A 255 27.23 17.70 27.22
CA ILE A 255 27.62 19.11 27.03
C ILE A 255 27.09 19.64 25.69
N TRP A 256 27.20 18.82 24.64
CA TRP A 256 26.63 19.15 23.34
C TRP A 256 25.11 19.33 23.43
N LYS A 257 24.42 18.44 24.14
CA LYS A 257 22.96 18.48 24.34
C LYS A 257 22.52 19.74 25.10
N ILE A 258 23.23 20.11 26.17
CA ILE A 258 23.01 21.36 26.92
C ILE A 258 23.22 22.58 26.01
N SER A 259 24.26 22.55 25.18
CA SER A 259 24.54 23.64 24.22
C SER A 259 23.42 23.79 23.20
N CYS A 260 22.96 22.68 22.61
CA CYS A 260 21.81 22.65 21.70
C CYS A 260 20.53 23.12 22.38
N TRP A 261 20.31 22.76 23.64
CA TRP A 261 19.15 23.20 24.41
C TRP A 261 19.12 24.71 24.57
N ARG A 262 20.23 25.30 25.02
CA ARG A 262 20.39 26.77 25.15
C ARG A 262 20.16 27.47 23.82
N MET A 263 20.66 26.89 22.73
CA MET A 263 20.50 27.46 21.39
C MET A 263 19.05 27.38 20.89
N ALA A 264 18.31 26.31 21.23
CA ALA A 264 16.90 26.17 20.89
C ALA A 264 16.00 27.17 21.63
N GLU A 265 16.41 27.62 22.82
CA GLU A 265 15.66 28.59 23.63
C GLU A 265 15.96 30.05 23.27
N ASP A 266 17.09 30.34 22.64
CA ASP A 266 17.44 31.70 22.23
C ASP A 266 16.63 32.12 20.99
N GLU A 267 15.73 33.10 21.20
CA GLU A 267 14.82 33.62 20.17
C GLU A 267 15.52 34.39 19.04
N LEU A 268 16.81 34.71 19.19
CA LEU A 268 17.62 35.29 18.10
C LEU A 268 17.84 34.29 16.96
N PHE A 269 17.80 32.99 17.25
CA PHE A 269 17.90 31.94 16.24
C PHE A 269 16.60 31.76 15.46
N ASN A 270 16.73 31.29 14.23
CA ASN A 270 15.58 30.96 13.41
C ASN A 270 14.74 29.84 14.03
N ARG A 271 13.41 29.91 13.89
CA ARG A 271 12.50 28.88 14.41
C ARG A 271 12.83 27.45 13.96
N TYR A 272 13.26 27.26 12.71
CA TYR A 272 13.62 25.93 12.20
C TYR A 272 14.97 25.47 12.72
N GLU A 273 15.92 26.39 12.90
CA GLU A 273 17.20 26.07 13.54
C GLU A 273 16.97 25.63 14.99
N ARG A 274 16.17 26.40 15.73
CA ARG A 274 15.74 26.04 17.09
C ARG A 274 15.08 24.68 17.12
N ALA A 275 14.19 24.38 16.17
CA ALA A 275 13.53 23.09 16.06
C ALA A 275 14.48 21.93 15.73
N ILE A 276 15.47 22.15 14.85
CA ILE A 276 16.51 21.15 14.54
C ILE A 276 17.24 20.72 15.81
N TYR A 277 17.75 21.70 16.57
CA TYR A 277 18.49 21.39 17.78
C TYR A 277 17.60 20.93 18.92
N ALA A 278 16.33 21.37 18.95
CA ALA A 278 15.32 20.84 19.86
C ALA A 278 15.04 19.36 19.61
N ALA A 279 14.89 18.94 18.35
CA ALA A 279 14.66 17.55 17.97
C ALA A 279 15.84 16.63 18.32
N LEU A 280 17.07 17.14 18.25
CA LEU A 280 18.26 16.37 18.58
C LEU A 280 18.65 16.41 20.07
N SER A 281 18.09 17.35 20.84
CA SER A 281 18.39 17.51 22.28
C SER A 281 17.24 17.14 23.22
N GLY A 282 16.06 16.81 22.67
CA GLY A 282 14.90 16.44 23.47
C GLY A 282 14.05 17.62 23.97
N ASN A 283 14.20 18.82 23.39
CA ASN A 283 13.44 20.00 23.82
C ASN A 283 12.07 20.10 23.11
N LEU A 284 11.06 19.39 23.63
CA LEU A 284 9.73 19.35 23.03
C LEU A 284 9.09 20.73 22.84
N LYS A 285 9.24 21.63 23.81
CA LYS A 285 8.62 22.97 23.79
C LYS A 285 9.08 23.80 22.58
N GLN A 286 10.34 23.69 22.20
CA GLN A 286 10.92 24.42 21.08
C GLN A 286 10.74 23.68 19.74
N LEU A 287 10.41 22.39 19.77
CA LEU A 287 10.13 21.59 18.59
C LEU A 287 8.68 21.76 18.08
N LEU A 288 7.70 21.71 18.98
CA LEU A 288 6.28 21.80 18.64
C LEU A 288 5.87 23.00 17.76
N PRO A 289 6.46 24.21 17.86
CA PRO A 289 6.08 25.35 17.04
C PRO A 289 6.22 25.17 15.52
N VAL A 290 7.01 24.20 15.05
CA VAL A 290 7.15 23.89 13.61
C VAL A 290 6.45 22.61 13.18
N CYS A 291 5.86 21.86 14.12
CA CYS A 291 5.14 20.60 13.87
C CYS A 291 3.65 20.89 13.63
N ASP A 292 3.23 21.04 12.37
CA ASP A 292 1.91 21.58 12.04
C ASP A 292 0.84 20.50 11.76
N THR A 293 1.24 19.26 11.50
CA THR A 293 0.33 18.13 11.26
C THR A 293 0.25 17.20 12.46
N TRP A 294 -0.73 16.29 12.45
CA TRP A 294 -0.83 15.21 13.42
C TRP A 294 0.43 14.34 13.41
N GLU A 295 0.92 13.91 12.25
CA GLU A 295 2.12 13.10 12.12
C GLU A 295 3.36 13.81 12.69
N ASP A 296 3.53 15.10 12.39
CA ASP A 296 4.64 15.90 12.93
C ASP A 296 4.59 16.05 14.45
N THR A 297 3.39 16.24 14.99
CA THR A 297 3.19 16.41 16.43
C THR A 297 3.44 15.10 17.15
N VAL A 298 2.87 13.99 16.68
CA VAL A 298 3.12 12.65 17.24
C VAL A 298 4.61 12.32 17.16
N TRP A 299 5.27 12.60 16.02
CA TRP A 299 6.71 12.38 15.88
C TRP A 299 7.51 13.17 16.92
N ALA A 300 7.17 14.44 17.14
CA ALA A 300 7.86 15.27 18.12
C ALA A 300 7.75 14.69 19.55
N TYR A 301 6.56 14.26 19.96
CA TYR A 301 6.37 13.64 21.28
C TYR A 301 7.13 12.32 21.41
N PHE A 302 6.99 11.40 20.44
CA PHE A 302 7.65 10.10 20.49
C PHE A 302 9.17 10.22 20.38
N ARG A 303 9.68 11.14 19.55
CA ARG A 303 11.11 11.41 19.41
C ARG A 303 11.73 11.89 20.73
N VAL A 304 11.07 12.85 21.39
CA VAL A 304 11.53 13.37 22.69
C VAL A 304 11.38 12.32 23.80
N MET A 305 10.30 11.53 23.77
CA MET A 305 10.09 10.43 24.71
C MET A 305 11.23 9.41 24.64
N VAL A 306 11.57 8.93 23.43
CA VAL A 306 12.69 7.97 23.25
C VAL A 306 14.01 8.59 23.71
N ASP A 307 14.30 9.83 23.30
CA ASP A 307 15.53 10.52 23.69
C ASP A 307 15.65 10.70 25.22
N SER A 308 14.54 11.03 25.90
CA SER A 308 14.47 11.17 27.37
C SER A 308 14.68 9.84 28.10
N LEU A 309 14.04 8.76 27.64
CA LEU A 309 14.20 7.42 28.22
C LEU A 309 15.63 6.88 28.03
N VAL A 310 16.22 7.11 26.85
CA VAL A 310 17.62 6.77 26.57
C VAL A 310 18.56 7.53 27.50
N GLU A 311 18.33 8.84 27.70
CA GLU A 311 19.17 9.65 28.59
C GLU A 311 19.07 9.19 30.05
N GLN A 312 17.88 8.81 30.52
CA GLN A 312 17.67 8.28 31.87
C GLN A 312 18.45 6.98 32.10
N GLU A 313 18.45 6.06 31.13
CA GLU A 313 19.23 4.81 31.23
C GLU A 313 20.73 5.07 31.23
N ILE A 314 21.23 5.95 30.34
CA ILE A 314 22.65 6.30 30.29
C ILE A 314 23.11 6.89 31.64
N ARG A 315 22.35 7.83 32.21
CA ARG A 315 22.69 8.44 33.51
C ARG A 315 22.68 7.45 34.67
N THR A 316 21.84 6.42 34.60
CA THR A 316 21.75 5.39 35.64
C THR A 316 22.88 4.35 35.53
N SER A 317 23.26 4.02 34.30
CA SER A 317 24.19 2.93 34.00
C SER A 317 25.65 3.37 33.81
N VAL A 318 25.89 4.60 33.37
CA VAL A 318 27.23 5.16 33.13
C VAL A 318 27.59 6.12 34.25
N VAL A 319 28.67 5.82 34.98
CA VAL A 319 29.18 6.69 36.04
C VAL A 319 29.90 7.89 35.41
N ASN A 320 29.19 9.00 35.19
CA ASN A 320 29.83 10.25 34.78
C ASN A 320 30.44 10.93 36.02
N LEU A 321 31.77 10.99 36.06
CA LEU A 321 32.56 11.74 37.03
C LEU A 321 32.62 13.22 36.58
N ASP A 322 32.16 14.13 37.43
CA ASP A 322 32.30 15.60 37.34
C ASP A 322 31.53 16.34 36.22
N GLU A 323 30.20 16.45 36.35
CA GLU A 323 29.41 17.42 35.57
C GLU A 323 28.70 18.43 36.48
N THR A 324 29.05 19.72 36.32
CA THR A 324 28.52 20.83 37.12
C THR A 324 27.28 21.50 36.52
N GLU A 325 26.94 21.24 35.25
CA GLU A 325 25.77 21.78 34.57
C GLU A 325 24.81 20.65 34.17
N GLU A 326 23.52 20.79 34.50
CA GLU A 326 22.49 19.77 34.24
C GLU A 326 21.46 20.25 33.20
N LEU A 327 20.88 19.30 32.45
CA LEU A 327 19.69 19.53 31.62
C LEU A 327 18.47 19.90 32.50
N PRO A 328 17.42 20.52 31.94
CA PRO A 328 16.23 20.89 32.71
C PRO A 328 15.58 19.69 33.40
N ARG A 329 15.12 19.92 34.64
CA ARG A 329 14.51 18.87 35.47
C ARG A 329 13.25 18.28 34.83
N GLU A 330 12.45 19.11 34.17
CA GLU A 330 11.22 18.66 33.52
C GLU A 330 11.49 17.59 32.44
N TYR A 331 12.64 17.68 31.78
CA TYR A 331 13.09 16.71 30.79
C TYR A 331 13.65 15.43 31.43
N LEU A 332 14.45 15.58 32.50
CA LEU A 332 15.09 14.46 33.18
C LEU A 332 14.11 13.62 34.01
N GLU A 333 13.11 14.26 34.60
CA GLU A 333 12.09 13.65 35.47
C GLU A 333 10.77 13.37 34.72
N ALA A 334 10.77 13.48 33.40
CA ALA A 334 9.59 13.23 32.58
C ALA A 334 9.11 11.79 32.74
N ASN A 335 7.93 11.62 33.32
CA ASN A 335 7.24 10.33 33.34
C ASN A 335 6.47 10.14 32.03
N TRP A 336 7.03 9.31 31.15
CA TRP A 336 6.48 9.02 29.83
C TRP A 336 5.62 7.76 29.84
N THR A 337 4.43 7.88 29.26
CA THR A 337 3.54 6.75 28.96
C THR A 337 2.88 7.04 27.61
N LEU A 338 2.52 5.99 26.87
CA LEU A 338 1.86 6.17 25.57
C LEU A 338 0.54 6.94 25.70
N ASP A 339 -0.24 6.68 26.74
CA ASP A 339 -1.50 7.38 27.00
C ASP A 339 -1.30 8.89 27.15
N LYS A 340 -0.35 9.28 28.01
CA LYS A 340 0.01 10.70 28.23
C LYS A 340 0.36 11.42 26.92
N VAL A 341 1.07 10.78 25.99
CA VAL A 341 1.38 11.40 24.69
C VAL A 341 0.09 11.76 23.95
N PHE A 342 -0.88 10.85 23.89
CA PHE A 342 -2.15 11.10 23.20
C PHE A 342 -3.12 12.00 23.99
N GLU A 343 -3.02 12.05 25.31
CA GLU A 343 -3.73 13.03 26.15
C GLU A 343 -3.23 14.45 25.86
N GLU A 344 -1.91 14.66 25.81
CA GLU A 344 -1.31 15.95 25.45
C GLU A 344 -1.65 16.35 24.01
N LEU A 345 -1.71 15.38 23.09
CA LEU A 345 -2.15 15.61 21.71
C LEU A 345 -3.61 16.08 21.64
N GLN A 346 -4.48 15.60 22.54
CA GLN A 346 -5.87 16.04 22.66
C GLN A 346 -6.00 17.41 23.33
N ALA A 347 -5.01 17.81 24.14
CA ALA A 347 -4.97 19.10 24.83
C ALA A 347 -4.33 20.23 24.00
N THR A 348 -3.83 19.94 22.79
CA THR A 348 -3.20 20.94 21.91
C THR A 348 -4.17 22.07 21.50
N ASP A 349 -3.64 23.27 21.29
CA ASP A 349 -4.38 24.43 20.79
C ASP A 349 -4.42 24.49 19.25
N LYS A 350 -3.68 23.60 18.57
CA LYS A 350 -3.63 23.54 17.11
C LYS A 350 -4.88 22.89 16.53
N LYS A 351 -5.76 23.73 15.98
CA LYS A 351 -7.03 23.32 15.35
C LYS A 351 -6.86 22.19 14.32
N ARG A 352 -5.85 22.28 13.44
CA ARG A 352 -5.59 21.27 12.40
C ARG A 352 -5.32 19.88 13.00
N VAL A 353 -4.47 19.81 14.02
CA VAL A 353 -4.12 18.56 14.72
C VAL A 353 -5.35 17.97 15.40
N LEU A 354 -6.20 18.82 16.01
CA LEU A 354 -7.45 18.38 16.62
C LEU A 354 -8.45 17.80 15.61
N GLU A 355 -8.53 18.38 14.41
CA GLU A 355 -9.36 17.88 13.31
C GLU A 355 -8.83 16.54 12.78
N GLU A 356 -7.54 16.46 12.48
CA GLU A 356 -6.87 15.24 12.03
C GLU A 356 -7.00 14.11 13.07
N ASN A 357 -6.91 14.41 14.37
CA ASN A 357 -7.06 13.42 15.45
C ASN A 357 -8.46 12.76 15.51
N GLN A 358 -9.47 13.32 14.83
CA GLN A 358 -10.81 12.71 14.70
C GLN A 358 -10.96 11.85 13.45
N GLU A 359 -9.96 11.82 12.57
CA GLU A 359 -9.99 11.02 11.35
C GLU A 359 -9.89 9.52 11.67
N HIS A 360 -10.65 8.72 10.92
CA HIS A 360 -10.80 7.29 11.20
C HIS A 360 -9.46 6.54 11.25
N TYR A 361 -8.56 6.81 10.31
CA TYR A 361 -7.25 6.15 10.27
C TYR A 361 -6.33 6.57 11.41
N HIS A 362 -6.31 7.85 11.81
CA HIS A 362 -5.51 8.31 12.96
C HIS A 362 -6.04 7.74 14.28
N ILE A 363 -7.36 7.59 14.42
CA ILE A 363 -7.95 6.87 15.55
C ILE A 363 -7.47 5.41 15.56
N VAL A 364 -7.49 4.72 14.42
CA VAL A 364 -6.96 3.35 14.34
C VAL A 364 -5.47 3.32 14.71
N GLN A 365 -4.64 4.17 14.10
CA GLN A 365 -3.20 4.26 14.35
C GLN A 365 -2.91 4.50 15.84
N LYS A 366 -3.64 5.41 16.50
CA LYS A 366 -3.55 5.63 17.95
C LYS A 366 -3.75 4.34 18.73
N PHE A 367 -4.83 3.60 18.48
CA PHE A 367 -5.11 2.35 19.21
C PHE A 367 -4.10 1.24 18.87
N LEU A 368 -3.60 1.17 17.63
CA LEU A 368 -2.54 0.24 17.26
C LEU A 368 -1.24 0.53 18.04
N ILE A 369 -0.87 1.81 18.16
CA ILE A 369 0.28 2.27 18.95
C ILE A 369 0.11 1.94 20.42
N LEU A 370 -1.05 2.29 21.01
CA LEU A 370 -1.38 1.96 22.41
C LEU A 370 -1.44 0.44 22.68
N GLY A 371 -1.68 -0.36 21.64
CA GLY A 371 -1.94 -1.80 21.80
C GLY A 371 -3.33 -2.11 22.38
N ASP A 372 -4.22 -1.11 22.47
CA ASP A 372 -5.57 -1.26 23.00
C ASP A 372 -6.56 -1.66 21.89
N ILE A 373 -6.60 -2.97 21.63
CA ILE A 373 -7.50 -3.56 20.63
C ILE A 373 -8.97 -3.46 21.07
N ASP A 374 -9.26 -3.57 22.37
CA ASP A 374 -10.62 -3.48 22.89
C ASP A 374 -11.22 -2.08 22.70
N GLY A 375 -10.42 -1.04 22.94
CA GLY A 375 -10.75 0.34 22.65
C GLY A 375 -11.03 0.57 21.16
N LEU A 376 -10.20 0.01 20.28
CA LEU A 376 -10.42 0.06 18.84
C LEU A 376 -11.76 -0.58 18.44
N MET A 377 -12.06 -1.78 18.98
CA MET A 377 -13.32 -2.47 18.69
C MET A 377 -14.54 -1.69 19.20
N ASN A 378 -14.40 -0.93 20.29
CA ASN A 378 -15.47 -0.03 20.77
C ASN A 378 -15.72 1.14 19.80
N GLU A 379 -14.66 1.76 19.27
CA GLU A 379 -14.80 2.81 18.26
C GLU A 379 -15.41 2.26 16.96
N PHE A 380 -15.00 1.07 16.52
CA PHE A 380 -15.64 0.41 15.37
C PHE A 380 -17.14 0.20 15.58
N ASN A 381 -17.55 -0.29 16.76
CA ASN A 381 -18.96 -0.47 17.09
C ASN A 381 -19.73 0.87 17.08
N LYS A 382 -19.10 1.94 17.59
CA LYS A 382 -19.66 3.30 17.56
C LYS A 382 -19.81 3.83 16.12
N TRP A 383 -18.87 3.55 15.24
CA TRP A 383 -18.95 3.93 13.82
C TRP A 383 -20.07 3.19 13.11
N LEU A 384 -20.20 1.88 13.33
CA LEU A 384 -21.26 1.05 12.76
C LEU A 384 -22.65 1.48 13.26
N SER A 385 -22.79 1.82 14.55
CA SER A 385 -24.08 2.22 15.12
C SER A 385 -24.53 3.62 14.69
N LYS A 386 -23.62 4.59 14.58
CA LYS A 386 -23.96 5.97 14.20
C LYS A 386 -24.02 6.22 12.70
N SER A 387 -23.24 5.48 11.92
CA SER A 387 -22.96 5.80 10.51
C SER A 387 -23.01 4.58 9.58
N ARG A 388 -23.81 3.55 9.90
CA ARG A 388 -23.87 2.29 9.12
C ARG A 388 -24.01 2.49 7.61
N ASN A 389 -24.82 3.47 7.18
CA ASN A 389 -25.10 3.73 5.77
C ASN A 389 -24.11 4.72 5.10
N ASN A 390 -23.20 5.31 5.86
CA ASN A 390 -22.30 6.38 5.38
C ASN A 390 -20.80 6.06 5.56
N LEU A 391 -20.45 4.89 6.08
CA LEU A 391 -19.05 4.47 6.19
C LEU A 391 -18.45 4.28 4.79
N PRO A 392 -17.28 4.89 4.48
CA PRO A 392 -16.62 4.66 3.21
C PRO A 392 -16.30 3.17 3.00
N GLY A 393 -16.64 2.61 1.85
CA GLY A 393 -16.42 1.17 1.58
C GLY A 393 -14.95 0.74 1.72
N HIS A 394 -13.98 1.61 1.41
CA HIS A 394 -12.56 1.33 1.61
C HIS A 394 -12.19 1.20 3.09
N LEU A 395 -12.78 2.04 3.96
CA LEU A 395 -12.59 1.91 5.40
C LEU A 395 -13.21 0.60 5.91
N LEU A 396 -14.39 0.23 5.42
CA LEU A 396 -15.04 -1.03 5.77
C LEU A 396 -14.22 -2.26 5.33
N ARG A 397 -13.61 -2.19 4.13
CA ARG A 397 -12.66 -3.19 3.64
C ARG A 397 -11.45 -3.27 4.57
N PHE A 398 -10.84 -2.13 4.91
CA PHE A 398 -9.69 -2.06 5.80
C PHE A 398 -10.03 -2.68 7.16
N MET A 399 -11.13 -2.27 7.80
CA MET A 399 -11.61 -2.82 9.07
C MET A 399 -11.79 -4.34 9.01
N THR A 400 -12.37 -4.84 7.91
CA THR A 400 -12.56 -6.28 7.69
C THR A 400 -11.22 -7.03 7.66
N HIS A 401 -10.26 -6.57 6.85
CA HIS A 401 -8.98 -7.24 6.72
C HIS A 401 -8.12 -7.09 7.98
N LEU A 402 -8.26 -5.99 8.73
CA LEU A 402 -7.59 -5.78 10.01
C LEU A 402 -8.09 -6.79 11.06
N ILE A 403 -9.39 -7.05 11.10
CA ILE A 403 -9.99 -8.06 11.99
C ILE A 403 -9.55 -9.47 11.62
N LEU A 404 -9.50 -9.78 10.32
CA LEU A 404 -8.98 -11.05 9.84
C LEU A 404 -7.49 -11.22 10.19
N PHE A 405 -6.70 -10.15 10.12
CA PHE A 405 -5.30 -10.13 10.58
C PHE A 405 -5.20 -10.45 12.09
N PHE A 406 -5.96 -9.75 12.94
CA PHE A 406 -5.97 -10.02 14.38
C PHE A 406 -6.39 -11.44 14.71
N HIS A 407 -7.40 -11.97 14.02
CA HIS A 407 -7.85 -13.35 14.17
C HIS A 407 -6.76 -14.35 13.76
N THR A 408 -6.05 -14.08 12.66
CA THR A 408 -4.95 -14.94 12.17
C THR A 408 -3.79 -14.99 13.14
N LEU A 409 -3.50 -13.88 13.84
CA LEU A 409 -2.51 -13.83 14.92
C LEU A 409 -3.00 -14.46 16.24
N GLY A 410 -4.25 -14.91 16.33
CA GLY A 410 -4.82 -15.49 17.55
C GLY A 410 -5.12 -14.46 18.64
N LEU A 411 -5.24 -13.18 18.30
CA LEU A 411 -5.58 -12.12 19.26
C LEU A 411 -7.07 -12.17 19.62
N GLN A 412 -7.37 -11.98 20.90
CA GLN A 412 -8.74 -11.91 21.37
C GLN A 412 -9.39 -10.59 20.95
N ILE A 413 -10.47 -10.69 20.18
CA ILE A 413 -11.26 -9.54 19.72
C ILE A 413 -12.74 -9.78 19.98
N LYS A 414 -13.52 -8.71 20.14
CA LYS A 414 -14.97 -8.79 20.39
C LYS A 414 -15.70 -9.39 19.19
N GLU A 415 -16.03 -10.68 19.30
CA GLU A 415 -16.61 -11.48 18.22
C GLU A 415 -17.90 -10.87 17.66
N GLU A 416 -18.76 -10.31 18.51
CA GLU A 416 -20.00 -9.65 18.09
C GLU A 416 -19.75 -8.50 17.10
N VAL A 417 -18.77 -7.65 17.39
CA VAL A 417 -18.39 -6.51 16.54
C VAL A 417 -17.72 -7.00 15.26
N SER A 418 -16.86 -8.02 15.35
CA SER A 418 -16.22 -8.64 14.18
C SER A 418 -17.24 -9.20 13.19
N ILE A 419 -18.22 -9.94 13.70
CA ILE A 419 -19.31 -10.49 12.89
C ILE A 419 -20.12 -9.35 12.24
N GLU A 420 -20.40 -8.27 12.96
CA GLU A 420 -21.18 -7.16 12.44
C GLU A 420 -20.45 -6.41 11.31
N ILE A 421 -19.12 -6.26 11.41
CA ILE A 421 -18.29 -5.67 10.37
C ILE A 421 -18.30 -6.53 9.11
N LEU A 422 -18.07 -7.85 9.28
CA LEU A 422 -18.11 -8.81 8.18
C LEU A 422 -19.47 -8.81 7.48
N LYS A 423 -20.56 -8.81 8.27
CA LYS A 423 -21.93 -8.72 7.74
C LYS A 423 -22.15 -7.44 6.96
N THR A 424 -21.75 -6.29 7.50
CA THR A 424 -21.96 -4.98 6.85
C THR A 424 -21.17 -4.90 5.54
N TYR A 425 -19.95 -5.42 5.52
CA TYR A 425 -19.11 -5.50 4.32
C TYR A 425 -19.73 -6.35 3.21
N ILE A 426 -20.33 -7.49 3.56
CA ILE A 426 -21.03 -8.35 2.60
C ILE A 426 -22.38 -7.74 2.17
N GLN A 427 -23.08 -7.04 3.08
CA GLN A 427 -24.40 -6.48 2.82
C GLN A 427 -24.40 -5.38 1.74
N GLU A 428 -23.30 -4.64 1.55
CA GLU A 428 -23.22 -3.61 0.51
C GLU A 428 -23.37 -4.19 -0.91
N ASP A 429 -22.80 -5.37 -1.16
CA ASP A 429 -22.99 -6.08 -2.42
C ASP A 429 -24.43 -6.60 -2.54
N ARG A 430 -25.01 -7.12 -1.44
CA ARG A 430 -26.40 -7.62 -1.42
C ARG A 430 -27.42 -6.53 -1.71
N LEU A 431 -27.26 -5.33 -1.15
CA LEU A 431 -28.18 -4.21 -1.43
C LEU A 431 -28.21 -3.86 -2.92
N LYS A 432 -27.06 -3.90 -3.61
CA LYS A 432 -27.00 -3.69 -5.07
C LYS A 432 -27.76 -4.79 -5.81
N ILE A 433 -27.61 -6.04 -5.37
CA ILE A 433 -28.27 -7.21 -5.97
C ILE A 433 -29.80 -7.15 -5.75
N ASP A 434 -30.25 -6.78 -4.55
CA ASP A 434 -31.67 -6.75 -4.16
C ASP A 434 -32.48 -5.64 -4.85
N VAL A 435 -31.83 -4.54 -5.29
CA VAL A 435 -32.51 -3.47 -6.07
C VAL A 435 -33.16 -4.01 -7.35
N ILE A 436 -32.60 -5.08 -7.94
CA ILE A 436 -33.14 -5.68 -9.15
C ILE A 436 -34.51 -6.33 -8.91
N ASP A 437 -34.78 -6.87 -7.71
CA ASP A 437 -36.09 -7.47 -7.41
C ASP A 437 -37.22 -6.44 -7.52
N TRP A 438 -36.94 -5.19 -7.15
CA TRP A 438 -37.91 -4.09 -7.24
C TRP A 438 -38.23 -3.71 -8.69
N LEU A 439 -37.24 -3.77 -9.57
CA LEU A 439 -37.41 -3.46 -11.00
C LEU A 439 -38.08 -4.61 -11.75
N VAL A 440 -37.80 -5.86 -11.37
CA VAL A 440 -38.39 -7.05 -12.00
C VAL A 440 -39.84 -7.27 -11.55
N PHE A 441 -40.23 -6.72 -10.39
CA PHE A 441 -41.59 -6.86 -9.84
C PHE A 441 -42.68 -6.39 -10.81
N ASP A 442 -42.46 -5.28 -11.52
CA ASP A 442 -43.37 -4.78 -12.55
C ASP A 442 -42.86 -5.19 -13.94
N PRO A 443 -43.59 -6.06 -14.68
CA PRO A 443 -43.23 -6.41 -16.04
C PRO A 443 -43.00 -5.19 -16.94
N ALA A 444 -43.73 -4.08 -16.76
CA ALA A 444 -43.56 -2.87 -17.59
C ALA A 444 -42.18 -2.21 -17.44
N GLN A 445 -41.42 -2.55 -16.39
CA GLN A 445 -40.07 -2.06 -16.14
C GLN A 445 -38.99 -3.04 -16.63
N ARG A 446 -39.33 -4.08 -17.41
CA ARG A 446 -38.38 -5.14 -17.74
C ARG A 446 -37.18 -4.66 -18.55
N ALA A 447 -37.38 -3.72 -19.47
CA ALA A 447 -36.29 -3.09 -20.22
C ALA A 447 -35.31 -2.37 -19.28
N GLU A 448 -35.84 -1.62 -18.30
CA GLU A 448 -35.02 -0.90 -17.32
C GLU A 448 -34.32 -1.87 -16.35
N ALA A 449 -35.02 -2.91 -15.89
CA ALA A 449 -34.44 -3.97 -15.06
C ALA A 449 -33.23 -4.63 -15.75
N LEU A 450 -33.31 -4.86 -17.07
CA LEU A 450 -32.22 -5.41 -17.88
C LEU A 450 -31.03 -4.43 -17.96
N LYS A 451 -31.29 -3.14 -18.24
CA LYS A 451 -30.25 -2.09 -18.31
C LYS A 451 -29.51 -1.94 -16.97
N GLN A 452 -30.26 -1.82 -15.86
CA GLN A 452 -29.68 -1.67 -14.53
C GLN A 452 -28.97 -2.96 -14.08
N GLY A 453 -29.55 -4.12 -14.36
CA GLY A 453 -28.90 -5.41 -14.11
C GLY A 453 -27.56 -5.54 -14.83
N ASN A 454 -27.52 -5.20 -16.12
CA ASN A 454 -26.27 -5.14 -16.88
C ASN A 454 -25.26 -4.17 -16.27
N ALA A 455 -25.70 -2.97 -15.84
CA ALA A 455 -24.82 -2.01 -15.18
C ALA A 455 -24.19 -2.53 -13.88
N ILE A 456 -24.96 -3.24 -13.06
CA ILE A 456 -24.45 -3.87 -11.84
C ILE A 456 -23.50 -5.03 -12.17
N MET A 457 -23.89 -5.90 -13.13
CA MET A 457 -23.04 -7.00 -13.59
C MET A 457 -21.72 -6.49 -14.17
N ARG A 458 -21.69 -5.39 -14.95
CA ARG A 458 -20.45 -4.77 -15.44
C ARG A 458 -19.50 -4.43 -14.28
N LYS A 459 -20.02 -3.84 -13.20
CA LYS A 459 -19.23 -3.49 -12.00
C LYS A 459 -18.71 -4.72 -11.26
N PHE A 460 -19.52 -5.76 -11.11
CA PHE A 460 -19.10 -7.02 -10.49
C PHE A 460 -18.06 -7.77 -11.32
N LEU A 461 -18.26 -7.87 -12.64
CA LEU A 461 -17.31 -8.49 -13.56
C LEU A 461 -15.97 -7.72 -13.58
N ALA A 462 -15.99 -6.39 -13.60
CA ALA A 462 -14.78 -5.57 -13.51
C ALA A 462 -14.03 -5.76 -12.18
N SER A 463 -14.75 -6.19 -11.14
CA SER A 463 -14.22 -6.54 -9.82
C SER A 463 -13.98 -8.03 -9.63
N LYS A 464 -14.07 -8.86 -10.68
CA LYS A 464 -13.93 -10.32 -10.63
C LYS A 464 -14.85 -11.01 -9.59
N LYS A 465 -16.00 -10.41 -9.28
CA LYS A 465 -17.04 -10.99 -8.40
C LYS A 465 -18.05 -11.78 -9.24
N HIS A 466 -17.61 -12.89 -9.84
CA HIS A 466 -18.44 -13.68 -10.77
C HIS A 466 -19.71 -14.22 -10.13
N GLU A 467 -19.66 -14.68 -8.88
CA GLU A 467 -20.85 -15.16 -8.16
C GLU A 467 -21.87 -14.05 -7.91
N ALA A 468 -21.43 -12.85 -7.52
CA ALA A 468 -22.33 -11.70 -7.37
C ALA A 468 -22.97 -11.30 -8.71
N ALA A 469 -22.20 -11.33 -9.81
CA ALA A 469 -22.75 -11.10 -11.14
C ALA A 469 -23.77 -12.18 -11.53
N LYS A 470 -23.53 -13.44 -11.17
CA LYS A 470 -24.46 -14.56 -11.38
C LYS A 470 -25.74 -14.39 -10.55
N GLU A 471 -25.65 -13.96 -9.30
CA GLU A 471 -26.83 -13.66 -8.46
C GLU A 471 -27.71 -12.57 -9.09
N VAL A 472 -27.11 -11.50 -9.63
CA VAL A 472 -27.86 -10.48 -10.40
C VAL A 472 -28.48 -11.09 -11.64
N PHE A 473 -27.71 -11.88 -12.39
CA PHE A 473 -28.18 -12.51 -13.63
C PHE A 473 -29.40 -13.39 -13.39
N VAL A 474 -29.39 -14.21 -12.34
CA VAL A 474 -30.50 -15.13 -11.99
C VAL A 474 -31.76 -14.38 -11.54
N LYS A 475 -31.63 -13.17 -10.99
CA LYS A 475 -32.79 -12.33 -10.64
C LYS A 475 -33.52 -11.78 -11.85
N ILE A 476 -32.86 -11.66 -13.00
CA ILE A 476 -33.50 -11.26 -14.26
C ILE A 476 -34.22 -12.50 -14.83
N PRO A 477 -35.55 -12.48 -14.96
CA PRO A 477 -36.27 -13.67 -15.42
C PRO A 477 -35.89 -14.08 -16.84
N GLN A 478 -35.92 -15.37 -17.14
CA GLN A 478 -35.48 -15.88 -18.46
C GLN A 478 -36.37 -15.41 -19.62
N ASP A 479 -37.63 -15.07 -19.33
CA ASP A 479 -38.59 -14.54 -20.30
C ASP A 479 -38.42 -13.03 -20.57
N SER A 480 -37.48 -12.35 -19.89
CA SER A 480 -37.33 -10.88 -19.96
C SER A 480 -37.15 -10.35 -21.37
N ILE A 481 -36.35 -11.04 -22.19
CA ILE A 481 -36.14 -10.63 -23.58
C ILE A 481 -37.44 -10.71 -24.36
N ALA A 482 -38.17 -11.83 -24.23
CA ALA A 482 -39.46 -12.02 -24.90
C ALA A 482 -40.49 -10.98 -24.43
N GLU A 483 -40.53 -10.70 -23.13
CA GLU A 483 -41.42 -9.70 -22.54
C GLU A 483 -41.14 -8.29 -23.06
N ILE A 484 -39.86 -7.90 -23.22
CA ILE A 484 -39.48 -6.60 -23.81
C ILE A 484 -39.99 -6.48 -25.25
N TYR A 485 -39.87 -7.53 -26.07
CA TYR A 485 -40.42 -7.53 -27.43
C TYR A 485 -41.95 -7.46 -27.43
N ASN A 486 -42.61 -8.27 -26.60
CA ASN A 486 -44.08 -8.27 -26.49
C ASN A 486 -44.62 -6.88 -26.13
N GLN A 487 -44.01 -6.22 -25.15
CA GLN A 487 -44.41 -4.87 -24.72
C GLN A 487 -44.20 -3.81 -25.79
N TRP A 488 -43.15 -3.96 -26.60
CA TRP A 488 -42.91 -3.07 -27.73
C TRP A 488 -43.94 -3.26 -28.84
N GLU A 489 -44.30 -4.51 -29.15
CA GLU A 489 -45.33 -4.85 -30.13
C GLU A 489 -46.74 -4.39 -29.68
N GLU A 490 -47.06 -4.53 -28.39
CA GLU A 490 -48.33 -4.09 -27.80
C GLU A 490 -48.56 -2.57 -27.90
N GLN A 491 -47.48 -1.78 -27.97
CA GLN A 491 -47.55 -0.33 -28.20
C GLN A 491 -47.93 0.03 -29.64
N GLY A 492 -48.12 -0.96 -30.53
CA GLY A 492 -48.53 -0.76 -31.92
C GLY A 492 -47.42 -0.18 -32.80
N MET A 493 -46.16 -0.36 -32.40
CA MET A 493 -44.99 0.16 -33.11
C MET A 493 -44.51 -0.84 -34.17
N GLU A 494 -44.55 -0.45 -35.45
CA GLU A 494 -43.96 -1.25 -36.56
C GLU A 494 -42.42 -1.05 -36.69
N SER A 495 -41.84 -0.15 -35.89
CA SER A 495 -40.40 0.13 -35.90
C SER A 495 -39.61 -0.90 -35.08
N PRO A 496 -38.32 -1.14 -35.38
CA PRO A 496 -37.44 -1.95 -34.55
C PRO A 496 -37.33 -1.37 -33.13
N LEU A 497 -36.93 -2.20 -32.16
CA LEU A 497 -36.67 -1.77 -30.79
C LEU A 497 -35.73 -0.55 -30.75
N PRO A 498 -35.88 0.33 -29.73
CA PRO A 498 -34.93 1.39 -29.47
C PRO A 498 -33.51 0.84 -29.39
N ALA A 499 -32.54 1.59 -29.92
CA ALA A 499 -31.14 1.17 -29.96
C ALA A 499 -30.58 0.85 -28.56
N GLU A 500 -31.03 1.57 -27.53
CA GLU A 500 -30.66 1.30 -26.14
C GLU A 500 -31.12 -0.08 -25.64
N ASP A 501 -32.35 -0.47 -25.95
CA ASP A 501 -32.94 -1.73 -25.50
C ASP A 501 -32.30 -2.90 -26.25
N ASP A 502 -32.10 -2.74 -27.56
CA ASP A 502 -31.44 -3.74 -28.41
C ASP A 502 -29.97 -3.95 -27.98
N ASN A 503 -29.23 -2.87 -27.73
CA ASN A 503 -27.86 -2.94 -27.20
C ASN A 503 -27.84 -3.53 -25.77
N ALA A 504 -28.82 -3.23 -24.92
CA ALA A 504 -28.92 -3.83 -23.58
C ALA A 504 -29.22 -5.34 -23.63
N ILE A 505 -30.09 -5.80 -24.53
CA ILE A 505 -30.33 -7.22 -24.78
C ILE A 505 -29.05 -7.91 -25.24
N ARG A 506 -28.37 -7.31 -26.21
CA ARG A 506 -27.09 -7.83 -26.71
C ARG A 506 -26.03 -7.92 -25.60
N GLU A 507 -25.92 -6.88 -24.79
CA GLU A 507 -25.00 -6.87 -23.64
C GLU A 507 -25.33 -7.97 -22.63
N HIS A 508 -26.63 -8.16 -22.33
CA HIS A 508 -27.07 -9.21 -21.43
C HIS A 508 -26.69 -10.61 -21.95
N LEU A 509 -26.83 -10.85 -23.27
CA LEU A 509 -26.40 -12.09 -23.91
C LEU A 509 -24.88 -12.28 -23.89
N CYS A 510 -24.11 -11.19 -24.04
CA CYS A 510 -22.65 -11.21 -23.87
C CYS A 510 -22.28 -11.65 -22.44
N ILE A 511 -22.92 -11.06 -21.43
CA ILE A 511 -22.69 -11.40 -20.02
C ILE A 511 -23.07 -12.85 -19.74
N ARG A 512 -24.22 -13.33 -20.25
CA ARG A 512 -24.63 -14.74 -20.15
C ARG A 512 -23.57 -15.68 -20.68
N ALA A 513 -23.09 -15.46 -21.91
CA ALA A 513 -22.06 -16.29 -22.52
C ALA A 513 -20.77 -16.33 -21.68
N TYR A 514 -20.39 -15.20 -21.09
CA TYR A 514 -19.22 -15.11 -20.22
C TYR A 514 -19.39 -15.87 -18.90
N LEU A 515 -20.56 -15.75 -18.25
CA LEU A 515 -20.87 -16.46 -17.01
C LEU A 515 -20.92 -17.98 -17.24
N GLU A 516 -21.55 -18.44 -18.32
CA GLU A 516 -21.57 -19.87 -18.69
C GLU A 516 -20.16 -20.42 -18.93
N ALA A 517 -19.30 -19.67 -19.63
CA ALA A 517 -17.91 -20.06 -19.84
C ALA A 517 -17.11 -20.17 -18.54
N ASN A 518 -17.39 -19.30 -17.56
CA ASN A 518 -16.71 -19.31 -16.27
C ASN A 518 -17.22 -20.46 -15.37
N GLU A 519 -18.52 -20.75 -15.39
CA GLU A 519 -19.12 -21.86 -14.66
C GLU A 519 -18.61 -23.22 -15.15
N THR A 520 -18.67 -23.44 -16.46
CA THR A 520 -18.14 -24.68 -17.09
C THR A 520 -16.64 -24.84 -16.87
N PHE A 521 -15.88 -23.74 -16.85
CA PHE A 521 -14.46 -23.77 -16.46
C PHE A 521 -14.24 -24.19 -15.01
N ASN A 522 -15.03 -23.69 -14.07
CA ASN A 522 -14.90 -24.06 -12.65
C ASN A 522 -15.23 -25.54 -12.43
N GLU A 523 -16.24 -26.07 -13.12
CA GLU A 523 -16.56 -27.50 -13.11
C GLU A 523 -15.42 -28.34 -13.68
N TRP A 524 -14.90 -27.97 -14.85
CA TRP A 524 -13.74 -28.59 -15.47
C TRP A 524 -12.52 -28.58 -14.54
N PHE A 525 -12.22 -27.43 -13.94
CA PHE A 525 -11.07 -27.26 -13.05
C PHE A 525 -11.18 -28.12 -11.80
N LYS A 526 -12.38 -28.18 -11.20
CA LYS A 526 -12.65 -29.05 -10.04
C LYS A 526 -12.46 -30.53 -10.39
N HIS A 527 -12.96 -30.96 -11.56
CA HIS A 527 -12.80 -32.34 -12.02
C HIS A 527 -11.35 -32.68 -12.34
N MET A 528 -10.62 -31.77 -13.01
CA MET A 528 -9.20 -31.91 -13.34
C MET A 528 -8.34 -32.14 -12.08
N ASN A 529 -8.60 -31.39 -11.01
CA ASN A 529 -7.88 -31.55 -9.74
C ASN A 529 -8.30 -32.78 -8.91
N SER A 530 -9.30 -33.54 -9.37
CA SER A 530 -9.78 -34.77 -8.71
C SER A 530 -9.23 -36.06 -9.36
N ALA A 531 -8.14 -35.96 -10.12
CA ALA A 531 -7.52 -37.08 -10.81
C ALA A 531 -7.22 -38.25 -9.86
N PRO A 532 -7.58 -39.51 -10.23
CA PRO A 532 -7.21 -40.69 -9.45
C PRO A 532 -5.71 -40.75 -9.22
N GLN A 533 -5.29 -41.12 -8.00
CA GLN A 533 -3.87 -41.24 -7.67
C GLN A 533 -3.35 -42.63 -8.03
N LYS A 534 -2.23 -42.66 -8.77
CA LYS A 534 -1.57 -43.92 -9.12
C LYS A 534 -1.10 -44.62 -7.84
N PRO A 535 -1.48 -45.90 -7.62
CA PRO A 535 -1.00 -46.67 -6.49
C PRO A 535 0.52 -46.77 -6.52
N THR A 536 1.15 -46.60 -5.35
CA THR A 536 2.60 -46.74 -5.19
C THR A 536 2.94 -48.07 -4.54
N LEU A 537 3.94 -48.75 -5.10
CA LEU A 537 4.47 -49.99 -4.55
C LEU A 537 5.58 -49.65 -3.54
N ILE A 538 5.45 -50.16 -2.32
CA ILE A 538 6.49 -50.01 -1.28
C ILE A 538 7.69 -50.89 -1.66
N PRO A 539 8.94 -50.37 -1.67
CA PRO A 539 10.11 -51.19 -1.88
C PRO A 539 10.22 -52.19 -0.71
N GLN A 540 10.14 -53.50 -0.99
CA GLN A 540 10.03 -54.65 -0.06
C GLN A 540 8.61 -55.18 0.24
N ALA A 541 7.61 -54.87 -0.59
CA ALA A 541 6.27 -55.44 -0.46
C ALA A 541 6.24 -56.99 -0.47
N THR A 542 5.54 -57.57 0.51
CA THR A 542 5.23 -59.00 0.65
C THR A 542 4.35 -59.50 -0.50
N PHE A 543 4.26 -60.82 -0.71
CA PHE A 543 3.44 -61.41 -1.79
C PHE A 543 1.96 -60.96 -1.73
N THR A 544 1.36 -60.92 -0.54
CA THR A 544 -0.02 -60.46 -0.34
C THR A 544 -0.18 -58.98 -0.71
N GLU A 545 0.80 -58.14 -0.38
CA GLU A 545 0.79 -56.72 -0.71
C GLU A 545 0.97 -56.47 -2.21
N ARG A 546 1.72 -57.33 -2.92
CA ARG A 546 1.84 -57.27 -4.39
C ARG A 546 0.52 -57.61 -5.07
N VAL A 547 -0.18 -58.66 -4.63
CA VAL A 547 -1.51 -59.01 -5.16
C VAL A 547 -2.51 -57.89 -4.85
N ALA A 548 -2.49 -57.32 -3.64
CA ALA A 548 -3.32 -56.17 -3.30
C ALA A 548 -2.99 -54.93 -4.15
N HIS A 549 -1.71 -54.70 -4.48
CA HIS A 549 -1.28 -53.65 -5.40
C HIS A 549 -1.83 -53.89 -6.81
N GLU A 550 -1.74 -55.10 -7.36
CA GLU A 550 -2.30 -55.43 -8.68
C GLU A 550 -3.81 -55.16 -8.75
N HIS A 551 -4.55 -55.47 -7.70
CA HIS A 551 -5.98 -55.13 -7.61
C HIS A 551 -6.22 -53.62 -7.53
N LYS A 552 -5.40 -52.89 -6.76
CA LYS A 552 -5.47 -51.42 -6.68
C LYS A 552 -5.09 -50.77 -8.01
N GLU A 553 -4.13 -51.32 -8.74
CA GLU A 553 -3.67 -50.84 -10.04
C GLU A 553 -4.76 -51.04 -11.11
N LYS A 554 -5.38 -52.21 -11.18
CA LYS A 554 -6.54 -52.44 -12.05
C LYS A 554 -7.73 -51.53 -11.73
N LYS A 555 -7.99 -51.29 -10.43
CA LYS A 555 -9.04 -50.35 -10.01
C LYS A 555 -8.68 -48.92 -10.45
N TYR A 556 -7.44 -48.49 -10.24
CA TYR A 556 -6.95 -47.19 -10.68
C TYR A 556 -7.08 -47.03 -12.20
N GLU A 557 -6.71 -48.03 -13.00
CA GLU A 557 -6.86 -47.98 -14.46
C GLU A 557 -8.32 -47.76 -14.87
N MET A 558 -9.26 -48.47 -14.24
CA MET A 558 -10.69 -48.29 -14.49
C MET A 558 -11.18 -46.90 -14.08
N ASP A 559 -10.84 -46.45 -12.87
CA ASP A 559 -11.23 -45.13 -12.35
C ASP A 559 -10.63 -44.00 -13.21
N TYR A 560 -9.39 -44.17 -13.70
CA TYR A 560 -8.71 -43.23 -14.58
C TYR A 560 -9.37 -43.11 -15.95
N VAL A 561 -9.80 -44.22 -16.56
CA VAL A 561 -10.53 -44.19 -17.84
C VAL A 561 -11.86 -43.44 -17.70
N ILE A 562 -12.61 -43.68 -16.62
CA ILE A 562 -13.87 -42.97 -16.35
C ILE A 562 -13.60 -41.47 -16.14
N TRP A 563 -12.62 -41.15 -15.29
CA TRP A 563 -12.23 -39.77 -15.02
C TRP A 563 -11.80 -39.04 -16.29
N LYS A 564 -11.00 -39.68 -17.15
CA LYS A 564 -10.54 -39.12 -18.42
C LYS A 564 -11.69 -38.91 -19.41
N GLY A 565 -12.62 -39.86 -19.51
CA GLY A 565 -13.81 -39.71 -20.36
C GLY A 565 -14.68 -38.52 -19.93
N HIS A 566 -14.90 -38.33 -18.63
CA HIS A 566 -15.61 -37.15 -18.11
C HIS A 566 -14.81 -35.85 -18.34
N LEU A 567 -13.49 -35.89 -18.17
CA LEU A 567 -12.63 -34.74 -18.43
C LEU A 567 -12.72 -34.31 -19.90
N ASP A 568 -12.73 -35.25 -20.83
CA ASP A 568 -12.81 -34.95 -22.27
C ASP A 568 -14.17 -34.33 -22.64
N ALA A 569 -15.27 -34.81 -22.04
CA ALA A 569 -16.60 -34.21 -22.20
C ALA A 569 -16.66 -32.77 -21.65
N LEU A 570 -16.17 -32.54 -20.43
CA LEU A 570 -16.09 -31.21 -19.83
C LEU A 570 -15.17 -30.27 -20.63
N THR A 571 -14.08 -30.81 -21.19
CA THR A 571 -13.13 -30.07 -22.03
C THR A 571 -13.80 -29.60 -23.32
N ALA A 572 -14.63 -30.44 -23.96
CA ALA A 572 -15.38 -30.05 -25.15
C ALA A 572 -16.39 -28.95 -24.85
N ASP A 573 -17.14 -29.07 -23.75
CA ASP A 573 -18.15 -28.09 -23.34
C ASP A 573 -17.52 -26.73 -22.98
N VAL A 574 -16.51 -26.70 -22.09
CA VAL A 574 -15.85 -25.43 -21.73
C VAL A 574 -15.19 -24.76 -22.94
N LYS A 575 -14.64 -25.54 -23.86
CA LYS A 575 -14.05 -25.04 -25.10
C LYS A 575 -15.10 -24.33 -25.96
N GLU A 576 -16.25 -24.97 -26.16
CA GLU A 576 -17.38 -24.38 -26.89
C GLU A 576 -17.81 -23.06 -26.25
N LYS A 577 -18.02 -23.04 -24.93
CA LYS A 577 -18.45 -21.84 -24.20
C LYS A 577 -17.42 -20.71 -24.28
N MET A 578 -16.13 -21.01 -24.17
CA MET A 578 -15.07 -20.01 -24.32
C MET A 578 -15.01 -19.45 -25.75
N TYR A 579 -15.17 -20.28 -26.78
CA TYR A 579 -15.23 -19.79 -28.16
C TYR A 579 -16.47 -18.94 -28.42
N ASN A 580 -17.63 -19.25 -27.83
CA ASN A 580 -18.82 -18.42 -27.94
C ASN A 580 -18.59 -16.98 -27.44
N VAL A 581 -17.70 -16.79 -26.47
CA VAL A 581 -17.30 -15.46 -25.98
C VAL A 581 -16.22 -14.83 -26.89
N LEU A 582 -15.16 -15.56 -27.20
CA LEU A 582 -14.03 -15.04 -27.98
C LEU A 582 -14.41 -14.70 -29.44
N LEU A 583 -15.36 -15.45 -29.99
CA LEU A 583 -15.87 -15.35 -31.37
C LEU A 583 -17.34 -14.92 -31.39
N PHE A 584 -17.75 -14.14 -30.39
CA PHE A 584 -19.13 -13.66 -30.28
C PHE A 584 -19.58 -12.98 -31.59
N VAL A 585 -20.78 -13.31 -32.05
CA VAL A 585 -21.30 -12.92 -33.37
C VAL A 585 -21.48 -11.41 -33.52
N ASP A 586 -21.55 -10.93 -34.77
CA ASP A 586 -21.92 -9.56 -35.13
C ASP A 586 -21.16 -8.44 -34.39
N GLY A 587 -19.84 -8.36 -34.61
CA GLY A 587 -19.00 -7.28 -34.06
C GLY A 587 -18.25 -7.62 -32.76
N GLY A 588 -18.50 -8.77 -32.16
CA GLY A 588 -17.75 -9.28 -31.00
C GLY A 588 -18.38 -8.97 -29.64
N TRP A 589 -17.77 -9.53 -28.60
CA TRP A 589 -18.28 -9.53 -27.22
C TRP A 589 -18.25 -8.15 -26.56
N MET A 590 -19.35 -7.69 -25.97
CA MET A 590 -19.46 -6.35 -25.37
C MET A 590 -19.12 -5.23 -26.37
N VAL A 591 -19.68 -5.32 -27.58
CA VAL A 591 -19.65 -4.27 -28.61
C VAL A 591 -21.07 -4.00 -29.04
N ASP A 592 -21.49 -2.74 -29.00
CA ASP A 592 -22.79 -2.32 -29.50
C ASP A 592 -22.85 -2.45 -31.02
N VAL A 593 -24.01 -2.81 -31.54
CA VAL A 593 -24.24 -2.93 -33.00
C VAL A 593 -25.04 -1.74 -33.51
N ARG A 594 -25.93 -1.21 -32.68
CA ARG A 594 -26.74 -0.03 -32.99
C ARG A 594 -26.01 1.23 -32.51
N GLU A 595 -25.60 2.06 -33.46
CA GLU A 595 -24.88 3.32 -33.20
C GLU A 595 -25.81 4.52 -33.02
N ASP A 596 -27.13 4.34 -33.21
CA ASP A 596 -28.17 5.37 -33.11
C ASP A 596 -28.72 5.58 -31.69
N ALA A 597 -28.10 4.99 -30.67
CA ALA A 597 -28.42 5.22 -29.26
C ALA A 597 -27.83 6.53 -28.73
N GLU A 598 -28.37 7.05 -27.62
CA GLU A 598 -27.73 8.17 -26.92
C GLU A 598 -26.34 7.79 -26.40
N GLU A 599 -25.41 8.74 -26.45
CA GLU A 599 -24.01 8.49 -26.15
C GLU A 599 -23.76 8.41 -24.63
N ASP A 600 -23.66 7.20 -24.10
CA ASP A 600 -23.18 6.95 -22.73
C ASP A 600 -21.68 6.62 -22.74
N HIS A 601 -20.87 7.66 -22.50
CA HIS A 601 -19.41 7.52 -22.43
C HIS A 601 -18.94 6.61 -21.28
N GLU A 602 -19.67 6.58 -20.15
CA GLU A 602 -19.28 5.76 -19.00
C GLU A 602 -19.50 4.27 -19.31
N ARG A 603 -20.68 3.91 -19.83
CA ARG A 603 -20.99 2.54 -20.27
C ARG A 603 -20.00 2.09 -21.34
N THR A 604 -19.76 2.92 -22.37
CA THR A 604 -18.81 2.60 -23.45
C THR A 604 -17.41 2.32 -22.91
N HIS A 605 -16.90 3.17 -22.01
CA HIS A 605 -15.60 2.97 -21.38
C HIS A 605 -15.56 1.68 -20.54
N GLN A 606 -16.62 1.38 -19.78
CA GLN A 606 -16.74 0.14 -19.01
C GLN A 606 -16.69 -1.10 -19.91
N MET A 607 -17.42 -1.11 -21.03
CA MET A 607 -17.43 -2.22 -22.00
C MET A 607 -16.06 -2.46 -22.62
N VAL A 608 -15.37 -1.40 -23.05
CA VAL A 608 -13.99 -1.50 -23.56
C VAL A 608 -13.03 -2.02 -22.50
N SER A 609 -13.17 -1.56 -21.25
CA SER A 609 -12.36 -2.01 -20.13
C SER A 609 -12.59 -3.49 -19.82
N LEU A 610 -13.84 -3.94 -19.83
CA LEU A 610 -14.20 -5.35 -19.62
C LEU A 610 -13.63 -6.23 -20.73
N ARG A 611 -13.65 -5.79 -22.00
CA ARG A 611 -13.02 -6.51 -23.12
C ARG A 611 -11.53 -6.73 -22.89
N LYS A 612 -10.81 -5.68 -22.50
CA LYS A 612 -9.37 -5.73 -22.19
C LYS A 612 -9.04 -6.59 -20.98
N LEU A 613 -9.99 -6.77 -20.05
CA LEU A 613 -9.81 -7.61 -18.87
C LEU A 613 -10.15 -9.09 -19.15
N CYS A 614 -11.30 -9.34 -19.76
CA CYS A 614 -11.93 -10.65 -19.81
C CYS A 614 -11.43 -11.50 -20.98
N LEU A 615 -11.23 -10.90 -22.16
CA LEU A 615 -10.87 -11.64 -23.37
C LEU A 615 -9.43 -12.20 -23.32
N PRO A 616 -8.41 -11.42 -22.89
CA PRO A 616 -7.07 -12.00 -22.69
C PRO A 616 -7.07 -13.11 -21.64
N MET A 617 -7.78 -12.92 -20.53
CA MET A 617 -7.90 -13.92 -19.47
C MET A 617 -8.52 -15.22 -19.99
N LEU A 618 -9.65 -15.15 -20.70
CA LEU A 618 -10.28 -16.34 -21.29
C LEU A 618 -9.38 -17.04 -22.31
N CYS A 619 -8.64 -16.29 -23.13
CA CYS A 619 -7.66 -16.88 -24.05
C CYS A 619 -6.56 -17.66 -23.31
N PHE A 620 -6.06 -17.13 -22.18
CA PHE A 620 -5.08 -17.86 -21.35
C PHE A 620 -5.67 -19.09 -20.66
N LEU A 621 -6.93 -19.02 -20.20
CA LEU A 621 -7.62 -20.17 -19.62
C LEU A 621 -7.85 -21.24 -20.67
N LEU A 622 -8.30 -20.87 -21.87
CA LEU A 622 -8.49 -21.78 -22.99
C LEU A 622 -7.17 -22.46 -23.38
N HIS A 623 -6.06 -21.71 -23.48
CA HIS A 623 -4.75 -22.31 -23.68
C HIS A 623 -4.40 -23.32 -22.60
N THR A 624 -4.68 -23.01 -21.33
CA THR A 624 -4.37 -23.89 -20.20
C THR A 624 -5.17 -25.19 -20.27
N ILE A 625 -6.45 -25.12 -20.65
CA ILE A 625 -7.31 -26.29 -20.88
C ILE A 625 -6.76 -27.15 -22.02
N LEU A 626 -6.49 -26.54 -23.18
CA LEU A 626 -5.99 -27.25 -24.35
C LEU A 626 -4.62 -27.89 -24.08
N HIS A 627 -3.70 -27.17 -23.44
CA HIS A 627 -2.36 -27.67 -23.12
C HIS A 627 -2.40 -28.81 -22.11
N SER A 628 -3.17 -28.67 -21.02
CA SER A 628 -3.27 -29.71 -19.98
C SER A 628 -3.98 -30.97 -20.46
N THR A 629 -4.84 -30.86 -21.49
CA THR A 629 -5.54 -32.00 -22.09
C THR A 629 -4.81 -32.61 -23.30
N GLY A 630 -3.64 -32.08 -23.66
CA GLY A 630 -2.80 -32.60 -24.75
C GLY A 630 -3.20 -32.13 -26.15
N GLN A 631 -4.13 -31.17 -26.27
CA GLN A 631 -4.59 -30.59 -27.54
C GLN A 631 -3.62 -29.48 -28.01
N TYR A 632 -2.35 -29.83 -28.18
CA TYR A 632 -1.28 -28.85 -28.44
C TYR A 632 -1.40 -28.15 -29.80
N GLN A 633 -1.89 -28.85 -30.83
CA GLN A 633 -2.13 -28.25 -32.14
C GLN A 633 -3.19 -27.15 -32.07
N GLU A 634 -4.29 -27.38 -31.34
CA GLU A 634 -5.33 -26.37 -31.11
C GLU A 634 -4.82 -25.18 -30.28
N CYS A 635 -3.86 -25.40 -29.38
CA CYS A 635 -3.21 -24.29 -28.67
C CYS A 635 -2.61 -23.30 -29.66
N LEU A 636 -1.96 -23.77 -30.72
CA LEU A 636 -1.31 -22.91 -31.72
C LEU A 636 -2.31 -22.17 -32.60
N GLN A 637 -3.47 -22.77 -32.87
CA GLN A 637 -4.57 -22.10 -33.58
C GLN A 637 -5.14 -20.90 -32.83
N LEU A 638 -4.87 -20.77 -31.52
CA LEU A 638 -5.20 -19.55 -30.77
C LEU A 638 -4.46 -18.33 -31.32
N ALA A 639 -3.27 -18.49 -31.92
CA ALA A 639 -2.55 -17.40 -32.57
C ALA A 639 -3.31 -16.87 -33.78
N ASP A 640 -3.86 -17.75 -34.61
CA ASP A 640 -4.66 -17.39 -35.78
C ASP A 640 -5.96 -16.71 -35.36
N MET A 641 -6.59 -17.21 -34.30
CA MET A 641 -7.79 -16.59 -33.72
C MET A 641 -7.50 -15.18 -33.20
N VAL A 642 -6.43 -15.00 -32.41
CA VAL A 642 -6.12 -13.70 -31.79
C VAL A 642 -5.70 -12.68 -32.86
N SER A 643 -4.92 -13.12 -33.85
CA SER A 643 -4.43 -12.28 -34.94
C SER A 643 -5.48 -12.00 -36.03
N SER A 644 -6.62 -12.69 -36.00
CA SER A 644 -7.68 -12.57 -37.01
C SER A 644 -8.24 -11.15 -37.16
N GLU A 645 -8.28 -10.66 -38.40
CA GLU A 645 -8.92 -9.39 -38.77
C GLU A 645 -10.44 -9.39 -38.60
N ARG A 646 -11.07 -10.56 -38.46
CA ARG A 646 -12.53 -10.68 -38.29
C ARG A 646 -12.99 -10.15 -36.93
N HIS A 647 -12.28 -10.51 -35.86
CA HIS A 647 -12.63 -10.15 -34.48
C HIS A 647 -11.65 -9.16 -33.84
N LYS A 648 -10.47 -8.97 -34.45
CA LYS A 648 -9.41 -8.05 -34.03
C LYS A 648 -9.07 -8.17 -32.55
N LEU A 649 -9.02 -9.40 -32.05
CA LEU A 649 -8.77 -9.68 -30.63
C LEU A 649 -7.39 -9.14 -30.20
N TYR A 650 -6.39 -9.13 -31.07
CA TYR A 650 -5.08 -8.53 -30.78
C TYR A 650 -5.12 -7.08 -30.27
N LEU A 651 -6.16 -6.30 -30.61
CA LEU A 651 -6.31 -4.91 -30.14
C LEU A 651 -6.68 -4.80 -28.65
N VAL A 652 -7.24 -5.86 -28.06
CA VAL A 652 -7.62 -5.86 -26.63
C VAL A 652 -6.51 -6.34 -25.71
N PHE A 653 -5.45 -6.94 -26.26
CA PHE A 653 -4.28 -7.37 -25.49
C PHE A 653 -3.27 -6.24 -25.34
N SER A 654 -2.62 -6.17 -24.17
CA SER A 654 -1.39 -5.40 -24.00
C SER A 654 -0.20 -6.11 -24.66
N LYS A 655 0.88 -5.36 -24.89
CA LYS A 655 2.13 -5.93 -25.44
C LYS A 655 2.73 -7.02 -24.54
N GLU A 656 2.59 -6.87 -23.23
CA GLU A 656 3.08 -7.85 -22.26
C GLU A 656 2.25 -9.14 -22.30
N GLU A 657 0.93 -9.02 -22.41
CA GLU A 657 0.04 -10.18 -22.54
C GLU A 657 0.28 -10.93 -23.86
N LEU A 658 0.49 -10.22 -24.97
CA LEU A 658 0.87 -10.87 -26.24
C LEU A 658 2.19 -11.62 -26.12
N ARG A 659 3.20 -11.02 -25.47
CA ARG A 659 4.48 -11.71 -25.22
C ARG A 659 4.29 -12.96 -24.37
N LYS A 660 3.46 -12.89 -23.33
CA LYS A 660 3.11 -14.03 -22.47
C LYS A 660 2.35 -15.11 -23.23
N LEU A 661 1.44 -14.74 -24.13
CA LEU A 661 0.73 -15.68 -25.00
C LEU A 661 1.72 -16.42 -25.90
N LEU A 662 2.64 -15.72 -26.57
CA LEU A 662 3.66 -16.33 -27.41
C LEU A 662 4.58 -17.29 -26.64
N GLN A 663 4.90 -16.97 -25.38
CA GLN A 663 5.65 -17.88 -24.51
C GLN A 663 4.87 -19.18 -24.24
N LYS A 664 3.58 -19.07 -23.91
CA LYS A 664 2.70 -20.23 -23.70
C LYS A 664 2.53 -21.09 -24.95
N LEU A 665 2.36 -20.46 -26.12
CA LEU A 665 2.30 -21.17 -27.39
C LEU A 665 3.60 -21.92 -27.69
N ARG A 666 4.75 -21.33 -27.36
CA ARG A 666 6.05 -22.01 -27.46
C ARG A 666 6.11 -23.24 -26.57
N GLU A 667 5.59 -23.20 -25.34
CA GLU A 667 5.55 -24.38 -24.45
C GLU A 667 4.76 -25.53 -25.10
N SER A 668 3.59 -25.23 -25.69
CA SER A 668 2.80 -26.23 -26.43
C SER A 668 3.51 -26.74 -27.69
N SER A 669 4.23 -25.88 -28.40
CA SER A 669 5.03 -26.25 -29.57
C SER A 669 6.18 -27.20 -29.21
N LEU A 670 6.82 -27.01 -28.05
CA LEU A 670 7.85 -27.94 -27.57
C LEU A 670 7.28 -29.34 -27.29
N MET A 671 6.07 -29.43 -26.75
CA MET A 671 5.41 -30.73 -26.53
C MET A 671 5.09 -31.46 -27.85
N LEU A 672 4.78 -30.72 -28.92
CA LEU A 672 4.59 -31.31 -30.26
C LEU A 672 5.90 -31.85 -30.83
N LEU A 673 7.01 -31.14 -30.63
CA LEU A 673 8.34 -31.62 -31.03
C LEU A 673 8.74 -32.90 -30.27
N ASP A 674 8.43 -32.98 -28.96
CA ASP A 674 8.66 -34.18 -28.16
C ASP A 674 7.82 -35.38 -28.65
N GLN A 675 6.69 -35.13 -29.32
CA GLN A 675 5.85 -36.13 -29.98
C GLN A 675 6.34 -36.51 -31.39
N GLY A 676 7.44 -35.91 -31.88
CA GLY A 676 7.99 -36.16 -33.22
C GLY A 676 7.24 -35.46 -34.35
N LEU A 677 6.37 -34.50 -34.02
CA LEU A 677 5.71 -33.62 -34.99
C LEU A 677 6.54 -32.36 -35.22
N ASP A 678 6.20 -31.57 -36.24
CA ASP A 678 6.78 -30.25 -36.45
C ASP A 678 6.28 -29.24 -35.37
N PRO A 679 6.84 -28.02 -35.31
CA PRO A 679 6.43 -27.01 -34.32
C PRO A 679 4.94 -26.61 -34.36
N LEU A 680 4.21 -26.95 -35.42
CA LEU A 680 2.79 -26.66 -35.65
C LEU A 680 1.89 -27.90 -35.50
N GLY A 681 2.47 -29.08 -35.27
CA GLY A 681 1.76 -30.34 -35.07
C GLY A 681 1.50 -31.14 -36.34
N TYR A 682 2.21 -30.84 -37.43
CA TYR A 682 2.16 -31.64 -38.67
C TYR A 682 3.24 -32.72 -38.68
N GLU A 683 3.01 -33.79 -39.44
CA GLU A 683 4.01 -34.84 -39.63
C GLU A 683 5.24 -34.30 -40.36
N ILE A 684 6.44 -34.55 -39.82
CA ILE A 684 7.70 -34.16 -40.45
C ILE A 684 7.90 -35.04 -41.69
N GLN A 685 7.76 -34.46 -42.88
CA GLN A 685 8.09 -35.16 -44.12
C GLN A 685 9.59 -35.45 -44.16
N SER A 686 9.93 -36.74 -44.15
CA SER A 686 11.30 -37.27 -44.19
C SER A 686 12.00 -37.05 -45.51
#